data_AF-A0A954URB0-F1
#
_entry.id   AF-A0A954URB0-F1
#
_cell.length_a   1.000
_cell.length_b   1.000
_cell.length_c   1.000
_cell.angle_alpha   90.00
_cell.angle_beta   90.00
_cell.angle_gamma   90.00
#
_symmetry.space_group_name_H-M   'P 1'
#
loop_
_entity.id
_entity.type
_entity.pdbx_description
1 polymer ?
#
loop_
_entity_poly.entity_id
_entity_poly.type
_entity_poly.pdbx_seq_one_letter_code
_entity_poly.pdbx_strand_id
1 'polypeptide(L)'
;MPASRRGLATLTALIAMAVTLSICLAVLRVQTTSLLVQHNARHRERARQAAITGLHVAFARMHESGWPGADTTMSETLDAETRCEVDYLTGDPALPASDTQRALRVTLQARGYCQPPIGPEIEAAAEAVVQLVPRDRDAAPANWSSLDNAAVLQWGGAAMEVNPPSQLAGLVRCYGPIELAPTVLPESNRPFRGRIDEVAIFSSALTPTDIAQIHSDCLLNQLYYGYSAYFPDSWWRLNEVSGAISAFNESYGWEGQYSGPLLEQPGCPGDFGNLAPQFDGHNDLVRIGDDGGFAQLTVIGWINEDGAGDGARSCIVGRGAGDADAEQAWSLSTVDDAGTRRLQFRIHAGGALHTLTDTSTAITPGTWHFVAATYDQSTMKLYIDGNQVATATQTGAIESPTYAHMAIGDSPAGSLKATYLRGLTEDPMGLGDDRPFPGSVETPLANLTSLQTDVLVNVLGTTMSDLAGSGQPPASVPGSLPTNYRLYPGGALYTAGTLGLYTSNTTLGPGASNPLGLFVANQNIEFGPNVSLTGTVLVLNGTLTLNGANISLAALTMPPLSGSSVAWQLPVAALEQGLSMAADASATVDGLLMSWGDTHVLEGVDGGLTLTGALATSRLRIERRSNWPTATSWWNGKLAQWSYDAAQGYAFESFPYFLAAYSLPPAPKTKIQPPPLPPTYHWNDWQTPLFQPAPGDAGLQWQIIRWHTGV
;
A
#
# COMPACT_ATOMS: atom_id res chain seq x y z
N MET A 1 -110.13 -67.34 -39.84
CA MET A 1 -109.78 -65.92 -40.12
C MET A 1 -108.37 -65.65 -39.60
N PRO A 2 -107.33 -65.67 -40.48
CA PRO A 2 -105.93 -65.51 -40.10
C PRO A 2 -105.27 -64.30 -40.80
N ALA A 3 -104.92 -63.22 -40.08
CA ALA A 3 -104.16 -62.10 -40.68
C ALA A 3 -103.36 -61.18 -39.73
N SER A 4 -103.38 -61.35 -38.39
CA SER A 4 -102.81 -60.32 -37.48
C SER A 4 -101.46 -60.66 -36.81
N ARG A 5 -100.86 -61.85 -37.03
CA ARG A 5 -99.62 -62.26 -36.33
C ARG A 5 -98.32 -62.14 -37.14
N ARG A 6 -98.39 -62.00 -38.47
CA ARG A 6 -97.19 -61.86 -39.33
C ARG A 6 -96.63 -60.43 -39.34
N GLY A 7 -97.47 -59.41 -39.21
CA GLY A 7 -97.04 -58.00 -39.17
C GLY A 7 -96.36 -57.58 -37.86
N LEU A 8 -96.77 -58.17 -36.72
CA LEU A 8 -96.12 -57.90 -35.43
C LEU A 8 -94.71 -58.50 -35.38
N ALA A 9 -94.53 -59.72 -35.91
CA ALA A 9 -93.24 -60.41 -35.95
C ALA A 9 -92.20 -59.71 -36.84
N THR A 10 -92.62 -59.18 -38.00
CA THR A 10 -91.74 -58.39 -38.88
C THR A 10 -91.40 -57.03 -38.28
N LEU A 11 -92.34 -56.39 -37.58
CA LEU A 11 -92.10 -55.10 -36.92
C LEU A 11 -91.16 -55.27 -35.69
N THR A 12 -91.31 -56.34 -34.91
CA THR A 12 -90.35 -56.69 -33.85
C THR A 12 -88.98 -57.06 -34.39
N ALA A 13 -88.90 -57.73 -35.55
CA ALA A 13 -87.62 -58.05 -36.19
C ALA A 13 -86.92 -56.80 -36.75
N LEU A 14 -87.66 -55.87 -37.35
CA LEU A 14 -87.13 -54.59 -37.82
C LEU A 14 -86.69 -53.68 -36.67
N ILE A 15 -87.45 -53.62 -35.57
CA ILE A 15 -87.05 -52.91 -34.35
C ILE A 15 -85.81 -53.57 -33.73
N ALA A 16 -85.77 -54.91 -33.64
CA ALA A 16 -84.60 -55.62 -33.14
C ALA A 16 -83.36 -55.37 -34.02
N MET A 17 -83.49 -55.42 -35.35
CA MET A 17 -82.40 -55.08 -36.28
C MET A 17 -81.96 -53.62 -36.14
N ALA A 18 -82.89 -52.66 -36.03
CA ALA A 18 -82.58 -51.25 -35.86
C ALA A 18 -81.83 -51.00 -34.54
N VAL A 19 -82.31 -51.58 -33.43
CA VAL A 19 -81.65 -51.52 -32.12
C VAL A 19 -80.25 -52.17 -32.18
N THR A 20 -80.12 -53.33 -32.83
CA THR A 20 -78.83 -54.02 -32.97
C THR A 20 -77.84 -53.20 -33.82
N LEU A 21 -78.30 -52.58 -34.92
CA LEU A 21 -77.49 -51.70 -35.75
C LEU A 21 -77.09 -50.43 -34.99
N SER A 22 -77.99 -49.84 -34.22
CA SER A 22 -77.70 -48.68 -33.36
C SER A 22 -76.68 -49.01 -32.28
N ILE A 23 -76.76 -50.18 -31.64
CA ILE A 23 -75.77 -50.66 -30.66
C ILE A 23 -74.42 -50.91 -31.34
N CYS A 24 -74.38 -51.57 -32.50
CA CYS A 24 -73.14 -51.75 -33.28
C CYS A 24 -72.50 -50.41 -33.67
N LEU A 25 -73.29 -49.45 -34.14
CA LEU A 25 -72.81 -48.10 -34.47
C LEU A 25 -72.28 -47.35 -33.24
N ALA A 26 -72.95 -47.49 -32.10
CA ALA A 26 -72.49 -46.91 -30.84
C ALA A 26 -71.17 -47.54 -30.38
N VAL A 27 -71.04 -48.87 -30.43
CA VAL A 27 -69.81 -49.61 -30.08
C VAL A 27 -68.67 -49.24 -31.03
N LEU A 28 -68.91 -49.20 -32.34
CA LEU A 28 -67.90 -48.79 -33.33
C LEU A 28 -67.45 -47.35 -33.11
N ARG A 29 -68.35 -46.42 -32.77
CA ARG A 29 -67.98 -45.04 -32.42
C ARG A 29 -67.12 -44.98 -31.16
N VAL A 30 -67.48 -45.73 -30.11
CA VAL A 30 -66.72 -45.78 -28.85
C VAL A 30 -65.34 -46.43 -29.05
N GLN A 31 -65.23 -47.48 -29.85
CA GLN A 31 -63.94 -48.10 -30.18
C GLN A 31 -63.08 -47.16 -31.02
N THR A 32 -63.66 -46.48 -32.00
CA THR A 32 -62.95 -45.49 -32.83
C THR A 32 -62.46 -44.31 -31.99
N THR A 33 -63.29 -43.76 -31.09
CA THR A 33 -62.86 -42.68 -30.20
C THR A 33 -61.81 -43.14 -29.19
N SER A 34 -61.92 -44.35 -28.64
CA SER A 34 -60.92 -44.91 -27.73
C SER A 34 -59.56 -45.11 -28.43
N LEU A 35 -59.56 -45.63 -29.66
CA LEU A 35 -58.34 -45.76 -30.47
C LEU A 35 -57.71 -44.41 -30.80
N LEU A 36 -58.52 -43.41 -31.17
CA LEU A 36 -58.03 -42.05 -31.42
C LEU A 36 -57.43 -41.41 -30.16
N VAL A 37 -58.06 -41.60 -29.00
CA VAL A 37 -57.53 -41.12 -27.71
C VAL A 37 -56.21 -41.81 -27.37
N GLN A 38 -56.11 -43.13 -27.55
CA GLN A 38 -54.87 -43.88 -27.34
C GLN A 38 -53.75 -43.44 -28.30
N HIS A 39 -54.08 -43.21 -29.58
CA HIS A 39 -53.12 -42.76 -30.58
C HIS A 39 -52.62 -41.35 -30.28
N ASN A 40 -53.53 -40.43 -29.95
CA ASN A 40 -53.18 -39.06 -29.56
C ASN A 40 -52.35 -39.02 -28.27
N ALA A 41 -52.68 -39.86 -27.28
CA ALA A 41 -51.89 -39.99 -26.05
C ALA A 41 -50.48 -40.52 -26.36
N ARG A 42 -50.35 -41.52 -27.24
CA ARG A 42 -49.05 -42.07 -27.66
C ARG A 42 -48.20 -41.02 -28.39
N HIS A 43 -48.79 -40.24 -29.29
CA HIS A 43 -48.05 -39.19 -30.01
C HIS A 43 -47.63 -38.03 -29.11
N ARG A 44 -48.46 -37.65 -28.13
CA ARG A 44 -48.06 -36.69 -27.08
C ARG A 44 -46.87 -37.20 -26.27
N GLU A 45 -46.90 -38.46 -25.86
CA GLU A 45 -45.76 -39.05 -25.13
C GLU A 45 -44.51 -39.14 -26.01
N ARG A 46 -44.64 -39.44 -27.30
CA ARG A 46 -43.51 -39.41 -28.25
C ARG A 46 -42.95 -37.99 -28.43
N ALA A 47 -43.79 -36.97 -28.57
CA ALA A 47 -43.35 -35.58 -28.61
C ALA A 47 -42.62 -35.19 -27.31
N ARG A 48 -43.12 -35.62 -26.15
CA ARG A 48 -42.47 -35.39 -24.84
C ARG A 48 -41.11 -36.09 -24.73
N GLN A 49 -41.03 -37.34 -25.18
CA GLN A 49 -39.77 -38.10 -25.22
C GLN A 49 -38.78 -37.46 -26.20
N ALA A 50 -39.25 -36.94 -27.33
CA ALA A 50 -38.42 -36.19 -28.27
C ALA A 50 -37.85 -34.91 -27.63
N ALA A 51 -38.66 -34.16 -26.88
CA ALA A 51 -38.19 -32.97 -26.15
C ALA A 51 -37.11 -33.31 -25.10
N ILE A 52 -37.34 -34.37 -24.31
CA ILE A 52 -36.38 -34.83 -23.29
C ILE A 52 -35.08 -35.33 -23.93
N THR A 53 -35.19 -36.08 -25.03
CA THR A 53 -34.03 -36.58 -25.79
C THR A 53 -33.23 -35.40 -26.35
N GLY A 54 -33.92 -34.41 -26.92
CA GLY A 54 -33.31 -33.16 -27.39
C GLY A 54 -32.54 -32.44 -26.29
N LEU A 55 -33.10 -32.32 -25.07
CA LEU A 55 -32.38 -31.74 -23.93
C LEU A 55 -31.12 -32.52 -23.56
N HIS A 56 -31.17 -33.86 -23.53
CA HIS A 56 -29.99 -34.67 -23.23
C HIS A 56 -28.90 -34.51 -24.29
N VAL A 57 -29.26 -34.51 -25.57
CA VAL A 57 -28.31 -34.31 -26.67
C VAL A 57 -27.74 -32.89 -26.61
N ALA A 58 -28.59 -31.89 -26.40
CA ALA A 58 -28.15 -30.50 -26.27
C ALA A 58 -27.17 -30.32 -25.10
N PHE A 59 -27.49 -30.90 -23.94
CA PHE A 59 -26.63 -30.87 -22.77
C PHE A 59 -25.30 -31.58 -23.00
N ALA A 60 -25.30 -32.76 -23.63
CA ALA A 60 -24.08 -33.48 -23.98
C ALA A 60 -23.20 -32.64 -24.93
N ARG A 61 -23.81 -32.01 -25.94
CA ARG A 61 -23.11 -31.21 -26.94
C ARG A 61 -22.43 -29.98 -26.36
N MET A 62 -22.96 -29.39 -25.29
CA MET A 62 -22.31 -28.29 -24.56
C MET A 62 -20.95 -28.67 -23.96
N HIS A 63 -20.66 -29.97 -23.81
CA HIS A 63 -19.39 -30.49 -23.31
C HIS A 63 -18.35 -30.74 -24.41
N GLU A 64 -18.69 -30.43 -25.66
CA GLU A 64 -17.86 -30.65 -26.83
C GLU A 64 -17.41 -29.32 -27.43
N SER A 65 -16.24 -29.29 -28.05
CA SER A 65 -15.72 -28.11 -28.76
C SER A 65 -16.58 -27.66 -29.95
N GLY A 66 -17.48 -28.53 -30.41
CA GLY A 66 -18.40 -28.28 -31.52
C GLY A 66 -19.73 -27.63 -31.12
N TRP A 67 -19.91 -27.23 -29.85
CA TRP A 67 -21.10 -26.51 -29.41
C TRP A 67 -21.20 -25.14 -30.12
N PRO A 68 -22.31 -24.83 -30.81
CA PRO A 68 -22.48 -23.55 -31.52
C PRO A 68 -22.52 -22.33 -30.60
N GLY A 69 -22.77 -22.53 -29.29
CA GLY A 69 -22.81 -21.48 -28.28
C GLY A 69 -24.21 -21.12 -27.81
N ALA A 70 -24.26 -20.19 -26.86
CA ALA A 70 -25.49 -19.60 -26.37
C ALA A 70 -26.13 -18.68 -27.42
N ASP A 71 -27.43 -18.47 -27.27
CA ASP A 71 -28.34 -17.78 -28.18
C ASP A 71 -28.36 -18.37 -29.61
N THR A 72 -28.22 -19.70 -29.68
CA THR A 72 -28.35 -20.50 -30.90
C THR A 72 -29.44 -21.56 -30.74
N THR A 73 -29.87 -22.16 -31.86
CA THR A 73 -30.86 -23.23 -31.88
C THR A 73 -30.25 -24.49 -32.49
N MET A 74 -30.41 -25.63 -31.81
CA MET A 74 -30.13 -26.95 -32.35
C MET A 74 -31.42 -27.57 -32.87
N SER A 75 -31.38 -28.16 -34.06
CA SER A 75 -32.51 -28.94 -34.60
C SER A 75 -32.02 -30.31 -35.02
N GLU A 76 -32.68 -31.36 -34.55
CA GLU A 76 -32.35 -32.75 -34.88
C GLU A 76 -33.60 -33.57 -35.20
N THR A 77 -33.50 -34.43 -36.21
CA THR A 77 -34.52 -35.42 -36.54
C THR A 77 -34.16 -36.75 -35.90
N LEU A 78 -35.02 -37.27 -35.02
CA LEU A 78 -34.75 -38.48 -34.24
C LEU A 78 -35.18 -39.74 -35.01
N ASP A 79 -36.34 -39.68 -35.68
CA ASP A 79 -36.84 -40.72 -36.57
C ASP A 79 -37.69 -40.10 -37.69
N ALA A 80 -38.39 -40.92 -38.47
CA ALA A 80 -39.21 -40.46 -39.60
C ALA A 80 -40.42 -39.58 -39.18
N GLU A 81 -40.83 -39.61 -37.92
CA GLU A 81 -42.04 -38.95 -37.41
C GLU A 81 -41.76 -37.98 -36.25
N THR A 82 -40.54 -37.95 -35.71
CA THR A 82 -40.18 -37.15 -34.54
C THR A 82 -38.91 -36.34 -34.76
N ARG A 83 -38.96 -35.09 -34.31
CA ARG A 83 -37.84 -34.15 -34.33
C ARG A 83 -37.83 -33.33 -33.04
N CYS A 84 -36.69 -32.76 -32.70
CA CYS A 84 -36.56 -31.84 -31.58
C CYS A 84 -35.83 -30.57 -32.00
N GLU A 85 -36.23 -29.46 -31.42
CA GLU A 85 -35.54 -28.18 -31.49
C GLU A 85 -35.20 -27.74 -30.07
N VAL A 86 -33.96 -27.30 -29.84
CA VAL A 86 -33.52 -26.81 -28.53
C VAL A 86 -32.88 -25.44 -28.70
N ASP A 87 -33.46 -24.45 -28.03
CA ASP A 87 -32.93 -23.10 -27.95
C ASP A 87 -31.99 -23.00 -26.73
N TYR A 88 -30.74 -22.59 -26.95
CA TYR A 88 -29.77 -22.28 -25.90
C TYR A 88 -29.94 -20.81 -25.52
N LEU A 89 -30.71 -20.47 -24.49
CA LEU A 89 -30.93 -19.08 -24.11
C LEU A 89 -29.92 -18.63 -23.05
N THR A 90 -29.23 -17.51 -23.28
CA THR A 90 -28.31 -16.97 -22.28
C THR A 90 -29.05 -16.56 -21.01
N GLY A 91 -28.52 -16.99 -19.87
CA GLY A 91 -28.99 -16.57 -18.57
C GLY A 91 -29.92 -17.56 -17.89
N ASP A 92 -30.33 -17.17 -16.68
CA ASP A 92 -31.35 -17.83 -15.89
C ASP A 92 -32.43 -16.78 -15.54
N PRO A 93 -33.69 -16.95 -16.00
CA PRO A 93 -34.77 -16.02 -15.72
C PRO A 93 -35.19 -15.99 -14.23
N ALA A 94 -34.79 -16.97 -13.43
CA ALA A 94 -35.05 -16.99 -11.98
C ALA A 94 -34.04 -16.17 -11.17
N LEU A 95 -32.92 -15.75 -11.77
CA LEU A 95 -31.93 -14.90 -11.12
C LEU A 95 -32.12 -13.42 -11.53
N PRO A 96 -31.93 -12.48 -10.59
CA PRO A 96 -31.96 -11.07 -10.94
C PRO A 96 -30.85 -10.73 -11.93
N ALA A 97 -31.08 -9.68 -12.72
CA ALA A 97 -30.13 -9.27 -13.76
C ALA A 97 -28.75 -8.85 -13.23
N SER A 98 -28.65 -8.49 -11.95
CA SER A 98 -27.41 -8.13 -11.26
C SER A 98 -26.64 -9.34 -10.71
N ASP A 99 -27.23 -10.54 -10.74
CA ASP A 99 -26.56 -11.74 -10.26
C ASP A 99 -25.55 -12.23 -11.30
N THR A 100 -24.27 -12.29 -10.90
CA THR A 100 -23.17 -12.71 -11.78
C THR A 100 -23.28 -14.18 -12.19
N GLN A 101 -23.93 -15.02 -11.39
CA GLN A 101 -24.20 -16.42 -11.75
C GLN A 101 -25.15 -16.53 -12.93
N ARG A 102 -26.01 -15.52 -13.15
CA ARG A 102 -26.92 -15.50 -14.29
C ARG A 102 -26.13 -15.58 -15.59
N ALA A 103 -25.04 -14.83 -15.74
CA ALA A 103 -24.23 -14.82 -16.95
C ALA A 103 -23.46 -16.13 -17.20
N LEU A 104 -23.35 -16.98 -16.18
CA LEU A 104 -22.71 -18.30 -16.25
C LEU A 104 -23.71 -19.44 -16.41
N ARG A 105 -25.00 -19.12 -16.59
CA ARG A 105 -26.08 -20.09 -16.82
C ARG A 105 -26.62 -19.98 -18.24
N VAL A 106 -27.08 -21.12 -18.75
CA VAL A 106 -27.80 -21.23 -20.02
C VAL A 106 -29.11 -21.97 -19.74
N THR A 107 -30.22 -21.40 -20.22
CA THR A 107 -31.54 -22.01 -20.17
C THR A 107 -31.79 -22.75 -21.49
N LEU A 108 -31.89 -24.06 -21.43
CA LEU A 108 -32.22 -24.93 -22.55
C LEU A 108 -33.73 -25.05 -22.66
N GLN A 109 -34.32 -24.54 -23.74
CA GLN A 109 -35.74 -24.72 -24.03
C GLN A 109 -35.91 -25.68 -25.20
N ALA A 110 -36.39 -26.89 -24.92
CA ALA A 110 -36.62 -27.91 -25.92
C ALA A 110 -38.09 -27.98 -26.33
N ARG A 111 -38.33 -28.00 -27.63
CA ARG A 111 -39.61 -28.31 -28.28
C ARG A 111 -39.47 -29.63 -29.03
N GLY A 112 -40.21 -30.65 -28.59
CA GLY A 112 -40.29 -31.94 -29.25
C GLY A 112 -41.54 -32.02 -30.11
N TYR A 113 -41.38 -32.49 -31.33
CA TYR A 113 -42.44 -32.58 -32.31
C TYR A 113 -42.68 -34.03 -32.71
N CYS A 114 -43.94 -34.43 -32.82
CA CYS A 114 -44.36 -35.68 -33.43
C CYS A 114 -45.37 -35.39 -34.54
N GLN A 115 -45.06 -35.78 -35.78
CA GLN A 115 -45.90 -35.62 -36.96
C GLN A 115 -46.68 -36.92 -37.22
N PRO A 116 -48.00 -36.98 -36.93
CA PRO A 116 -48.80 -38.15 -37.26
C PRO A 116 -48.99 -38.26 -38.77
N PRO A 117 -49.25 -39.49 -39.31
CA PRO A 117 -49.54 -39.68 -40.74
C PRO A 117 -50.77 -38.91 -41.24
N ILE A 118 -51.74 -38.65 -40.35
CA ILE A 118 -52.96 -37.88 -40.64
C ILE A 118 -53.24 -37.01 -39.41
N GLY A 119 -53.05 -35.70 -39.53
CA GLY A 119 -53.33 -34.73 -38.47
C GLY A 119 -52.26 -33.64 -38.33
N PRO A 120 -52.47 -32.65 -37.44
CA PRO A 120 -51.48 -31.62 -37.14
C PRO A 120 -50.31 -32.20 -36.33
N GLU A 121 -49.13 -31.56 -36.46
CA GLU A 121 -47.96 -31.83 -35.63
C GLU A 121 -48.30 -31.62 -34.14
N ILE A 122 -47.86 -32.54 -33.28
CA ILE A 122 -48.04 -32.45 -31.83
C ILE A 122 -46.73 -31.99 -31.23
N GLU A 123 -46.80 -30.93 -30.43
CA GLU A 123 -45.66 -30.33 -29.74
C GLU A 123 -45.71 -30.63 -28.24
N ALA A 124 -44.54 -30.85 -27.64
CA ALA A 124 -44.33 -30.88 -26.20
C ALA A 124 -43.08 -30.08 -25.83
N ALA A 125 -43.06 -29.46 -24.66
CA ALA A 125 -41.96 -28.62 -24.20
C ALA A 125 -41.27 -29.19 -22.96
N ALA A 126 -39.96 -29.00 -22.88
CA ALA A 126 -39.18 -29.26 -21.68
C ALA A 126 -38.11 -28.17 -21.50
N GLU A 127 -37.77 -27.86 -20.26
CA GLU A 127 -36.79 -26.83 -19.93
C GLU A 127 -35.75 -27.37 -18.95
N ALA A 128 -34.49 -27.01 -19.15
CA ALA A 128 -33.42 -27.25 -18.19
C ALA A 128 -32.55 -26.01 -18.05
N VAL A 129 -32.08 -25.72 -16.84
CA VAL A 129 -31.10 -24.67 -16.59
C VAL A 129 -29.78 -25.31 -16.19
N VAL A 130 -28.74 -24.98 -16.94
CA VAL A 130 -27.39 -25.51 -16.74
C VAL A 130 -26.44 -24.37 -16.35
N GLN A 131 -25.42 -24.69 -15.56
CA GLN A 131 -24.42 -23.75 -15.09
C GLN A 131 -23.03 -24.20 -15.51
N LEU A 132 -22.22 -23.27 -16.00
CA LEU A 132 -20.81 -23.50 -16.28
C LEU A 132 -20.10 -23.87 -14.99
N VAL A 133 -19.27 -24.92 -15.04
CA VAL A 133 -18.33 -25.31 -13.99
C VAL A 133 -16.94 -24.83 -14.44
N PRO A 134 -16.45 -23.68 -13.95
CA PRO A 134 -15.14 -23.18 -14.35
C PRO A 134 -14.05 -24.18 -13.95
N ARG A 135 -13.28 -24.68 -14.90
CA ARG A 135 -12.14 -25.58 -14.62
C ARG A 135 -10.80 -24.94 -14.93
N ASP A 136 -10.77 -24.00 -15.89
CA ASP A 136 -9.60 -23.22 -16.24
C ASP A 136 -10.01 -21.81 -16.71
N ARG A 137 -9.01 -20.93 -16.83
CA ARG A 137 -9.14 -19.55 -17.31
C ARG A 137 -8.08 -19.23 -18.35
N ASP A 138 -8.19 -18.07 -18.99
CA ASP A 138 -7.15 -17.58 -19.89
C ASP A 138 -5.80 -17.43 -19.18
N ALA A 139 -4.71 -17.48 -19.95
CA ALA A 139 -3.37 -17.38 -19.41
C ALA A 139 -3.07 -15.94 -18.98
N ALA A 140 -2.57 -15.76 -17.76
CA ALA A 140 -2.14 -14.44 -17.29
C ALA A 140 -0.98 -13.91 -18.14
N PRO A 141 -0.79 -12.57 -18.23
CA PRO A 141 0.36 -11.97 -18.90
C PRO A 141 1.70 -12.48 -18.36
N ALA A 142 2.74 -12.39 -19.18
CA ALA A 142 4.10 -12.69 -18.73
C ALA A 142 4.46 -11.89 -17.48
N ASN A 143 5.13 -12.53 -16.52
CA ASN A 143 5.52 -11.99 -15.22
C ASN A 143 4.37 -11.54 -14.31
N TRP A 144 3.12 -11.89 -14.58
CA TRP A 144 2.00 -11.51 -13.70
C TRP A 144 2.17 -12.01 -12.26
N SER A 145 2.78 -13.19 -12.08
CA SER A 145 3.08 -13.76 -10.75
C SER A 145 4.08 -12.95 -9.92
N SER A 146 4.77 -11.94 -10.49
CA SER A 146 5.63 -11.04 -9.69
C SER A 146 4.82 -10.14 -8.74
N LEU A 147 3.52 -9.99 -9.00
CA LEU A 147 2.57 -9.26 -8.15
C LEU A 147 2.21 -10.04 -6.88
N ASP A 148 2.51 -11.34 -6.83
CA ASP A 148 2.08 -12.20 -5.74
C ASP A 148 2.73 -11.77 -4.40
N ASN A 149 1.89 -11.72 -3.36
CA ASN A 149 2.26 -11.46 -1.96
C ASN A 149 2.78 -10.04 -1.63
N ALA A 150 2.92 -9.14 -2.62
CA ALA A 150 3.27 -7.75 -2.37
C ALA A 150 2.01 -6.90 -2.11
N ALA A 151 2.01 -6.13 -1.02
CA ALA A 151 0.98 -5.12 -0.78
C ALA A 151 1.23 -3.87 -1.65
N VAL A 152 2.49 -3.53 -1.85
CA VAL A 152 2.93 -2.49 -2.78
C VAL A 152 4.07 -3.02 -3.64
N LEU A 153 3.95 -2.89 -4.95
CA LEU A 153 5.00 -3.16 -5.93
C LEU A 153 5.25 -1.91 -6.77
N GLN A 154 6.42 -1.29 -6.62
CA GLN A 154 6.90 -0.25 -7.53
C GLN A 154 8.00 -0.79 -8.43
N TRP A 155 7.75 -0.86 -9.74
CA TRP A 155 8.71 -1.41 -10.70
C TRP A 155 9.53 -0.38 -11.48
N GLY A 156 9.08 0.87 -11.54
CA GLY A 156 9.88 1.93 -12.16
C GLY A 156 11.09 2.28 -11.30
N GLY A 157 12.15 2.76 -11.95
CA GLY A 157 13.39 3.16 -11.29
C GLY A 157 13.34 4.55 -10.62
N ALA A 158 12.20 5.23 -10.64
CA ALA A 158 12.02 6.51 -9.95
C ALA A 158 11.96 6.32 -8.43
N ALA A 159 12.18 7.39 -7.65
CA ALA A 159 12.02 7.34 -6.21
C ALA A 159 10.57 7.03 -5.81
N MET A 160 10.41 6.11 -4.85
CA MET A 160 9.18 5.95 -4.08
C MET A 160 9.16 7.03 -2.99
N GLU A 161 8.27 8.01 -3.13
CA GLU A 161 8.16 9.12 -2.18
C GLU A 161 7.02 8.85 -1.19
N VAL A 162 7.33 8.76 0.10
CA VAL A 162 6.36 8.47 1.16
C VAL A 162 6.48 9.52 2.26
N ASN A 163 5.51 10.43 2.32
CA ASN A 163 5.41 11.40 3.40
C ASN A 163 4.49 10.86 4.52
N PRO A 164 4.98 10.73 5.76
CA PRO A 164 4.12 10.46 6.90
C PRO A 164 3.19 11.66 7.19
N PRO A 165 1.99 11.44 7.78
CA PRO A 165 1.50 10.16 8.27
C PRO A 165 0.80 9.35 7.15
N SER A 166 1.46 8.27 6.74
CA SER A 166 0.98 7.31 5.74
C SER A 166 1.58 5.95 6.09
N GLN A 167 0.91 4.87 5.67
CA GLN A 167 1.29 3.51 6.04
C GLN A 167 1.12 2.55 4.88
N LEU A 168 2.21 1.87 4.54
CA LEU A 168 2.28 0.79 3.56
C LEU A 168 2.47 -0.52 4.32
N ALA A 169 1.37 -1.05 4.85
CA ALA A 169 1.36 -2.28 5.61
C ALA A 169 1.46 -3.51 4.69
N GLY A 170 2.25 -4.50 5.10
CA GLY A 170 2.57 -5.69 4.32
C GLY A 170 3.91 -5.58 3.60
N LEU A 171 4.17 -6.50 2.67
CA LEU A 171 5.41 -6.54 1.91
C LEU A 171 5.43 -5.41 0.87
N VAL A 172 6.45 -4.55 0.92
CA VAL A 172 6.71 -3.53 -0.10
C VAL A 172 7.90 -3.97 -0.95
N ARG A 173 7.70 -4.05 -2.26
CA ARG A 173 8.78 -4.26 -3.24
C ARG A 173 9.00 -2.97 -4.02
N CYS A 174 10.21 -2.43 -3.97
CA CYS A 174 10.56 -1.19 -4.68
C CYS A 174 11.87 -1.37 -5.46
N TYR A 175 11.81 -1.20 -6.77
CA TYR A 175 13.01 -1.28 -7.62
C TYR A 175 13.76 0.06 -7.76
N GLY A 176 13.13 1.18 -7.42
CA GLY A 176 13.77 2.49 -7.29
C GLY A 176 14.22 2.81 -5.86
N PRO A 177 14.87 3.96 -5.62
CA PRO A 177 15.21 4.43 -4.27
C PRO A 177 13.95 4.75 -3.45
N ILE A 178 14.08 4.80 -2.13
CA ILE A 178 13.00 5.14 -1.20
C ILE A 178 13.30 6.49 -0.56
N GLU A 179 12.38 7.45 -0.68
CA GLU A 179 12.49 8.77 -0.08
C GLU A 179 11.37 8.98 0.95
N LEU A 180 11.78 9.08 2.21
CA LEU A 180 10.87 9.36 3.32
C LEU A 180 10.79 10.86 3.61
N ALA A 181 9.58 11.37 3.77
CA ALA A 181 9.28 12.76 4.12
C ALA A 181 9.97 13.86 3.27
N PRO A 182 10.20 13.70 1.94
CA PRO A 182 11.06 14.58 1.16
C PRO A 182 10.60 16.04 1.09
N THR A 183 9.31 16.31 1.29
CA THR A 183 8.72 17.66 1.14
C THR A 183 8.38 18.34 2.46
N VAL A 184 8.43 17.62 3.58
CA VAL A 184 7.84 18.08 4.86
C VAL A 184 8.90 18.35 5.92
N LEU A 185 9.94 17.52 6.03
CA LEU A 185 10.90 17.57 7.13
C LEU A 185 12.33 17.64 6.57
N PRO A 186 13.04 18.78 6.68
CA PRO A 186 14.46 18.83 6.32
C PRO A 186 15.29 17.95 7.25
N GLU A 187 16.36 17.35 6.71
CA GLU A 187 17.40 16.71 7.50
C GLU A 187 18.26 17.79 8.20
N SER A 188 18.64 17.55 9.46
CA SER A 188 19.70 18.37 10.07
C SER A 188 21.04 17.94 9.48
N ASN A 189 21.80 18.89 8.95
CA ASN A 189 23.12 18.65 8.38
C ASN A 189 24.23 18.71 9.45
N ARG A 190 23.95 18.35 10.71
CA ARG A 190 24.89 18.49 11.83
C ARG A 190 25.08 17.28 12.76
N PRO A 191 24.59 16.05 12.51
CA PRO A 191 24.91 14.94 13.39
C PRO A 191 26.42 14.58 13.32
N PHE A 192 26.95 14.14 14.44
CA PHE A 192 28.33 13.68 14.58
C PHE A 192 28.44 12.20 14.27
N ARG A 193 29.46 11.82 13.49
CA ARG A 193 29.76 10.44 13.14
C ARG A 193 31.12 10.06 13.71
N GLY A 194 31.12 9.30 14.80
CA GLY A 194 32.35 8.98 15.52
C GLY A 194 32.12 8.86 17.03
N ARG A 195 33.20 8.92 17.81
CA ARG A 195 33.15 8.93 19.28
C ARG A 195 33.43 10.33 19.82
N ILE A 196 32.69 10.70 20.86
CA ILE A 196 32.90 11.94 21.64
C ILE A 196 33.11 11.52 23.09
N ASP A 197 34.06 12.17 23.75
CA ASP A 197 34.44 11.85 25.12
C ASP A 197 34.84 13.11 25.90
N GLU A 198 34.75 13.06 27.23
CA GLU A 198 35.29 14.05 28.16
C GLU A 198 34.96 15.52 27.81
N VAL A 199 33.67 15.80 27.61
CA VAL A 199 33.15 17.13 27.23
C VAL A 199 33.05 18.01 28.46
N ALA A 200 33.82 19.09 28.54
CA ALA A 200 33.82 20.01 29.67
C ALA A 200 33.54 21.45 29.25
N ILE A 201 32.79 22.17 30.07
CA ILE A 201 32.36 23.54 29.83
C ILE A 201 32.67 24.40 31.05
N PHE A 202 33.14 25.61 30.78
CA PHE A 202 33.48 26.62 31.76
C PHE A 202 32.78 27.93 31.38
N SER A 203 32.24 28.62 32.38
CA SER A 203 31.66 29.97 32.31
C SER A 203 32.72 31.07 32.20
N SER A 204 34.00 30.68 32.14
CA SER A 204 35.16 31.55 31.97
C SER A 204 35.97 31.14 30.73
N ALA A 205 36.68 32.11 30.15
CA ALA A 205 37.64 31.85 29.08
C ALA A 205 39.00 31.45 29.68
N LEU A 206 39.36 30.16 29.57
CA LEU A 206 40.65 29.64 30.03
C LEU A 206 41.79 30.18 29.16
N THR A 207 42.99 30.25 29.75
CA THR A 207 44.16 30.73 29.03
C THR A 207 44.73 29.64 28.12
N PRO A 208 45.51 30.00 27.07
CA PRO A 208 46.21 29.00 26.25
C PRO A 208 47.09 28.05 27.07
N THR A 209 47.69 28.53 28.17
CA THR A 209 48.50 27.73 29.07
C THR A 209 47.66 26.69 29.82
N ASP A 210 46.47 27.09 30.29
CA ASP A 210 45.55 26.16 30.96
C ASP A 210 45.08 25.05 30.02
N ILE A 211 44.71 25.41 28.78
CA ILE A 211 44.30 24.45 27.75
C ILE A 211 45.42 23.45 27.43
N ALA A 212 46.65 23.93 27.25
CA ALA A 212 47.80 23.09 26.99
C ALA A 212 48.12 22.15 28.18
N GLN A 213 47.93 22.64 29.41
CA GLN A 213 48.16 21.86 30.62
C GLN A 213 47.09 20.77 30.79
N ILE A 214 45.79 21.08 30.63
CA ILE A 214 44.70 20.10 30.67
C ILE A 214 44.97 18.97 29.68
N HIS A 215 45.29 19.30 28.42
CA HIS A 215 45.61 18.30 27.40
C HIS A 215 46.81 17.42 27.81
N SER A 216 47.89 18.02 28.31
CA SER A 216 49.08 17.28 28.76
C SER A 216 48.77 16.34 29.91
N ASP A 217 47.98 16.78 30.90
CA ASP A 217 47.62 15.97 32.07
C ASP A 217 46.75 14.78 31.66
N CYS A 218 45.82 14.97 30.72
CA CYS A 218 45.00 13.87 30.17
C CYS A 218 45.87 12.77 29.55
N LEU A 219 46.94 13.13 28.84
CA LEU A 219 47.85 12.15 28.23
C LEU A 219 48.72 11.39 29.23
N LEU A 220 48.83 11.85 30.49
CA LEU A 220 49.65 11.25 31.54
C LEU A 220 48.88 10.25 32.41
N ASN A 221 47.80 9.69 31.89
CA ASN A 221 46.87 8.83 32.61
C ASN A 221 46.25 9.54 33.84
N GLN A 222 45.95 10.83 33.71
CA GLN A 222 45.37 11.67 34.74
C GLN A 222 44.10 12.37 34.26
N LEU A 223 43.31 11.72 33.39
CA LEU A 223 42.10 12.31 32.81
C LEU A 223 41.22 12.95 33.89
N TYR A 224 40.89 12.19 34.94
CA TYR A 224 40.06 12.71 36.03
C TYR A 224 40.65 13.93 36.74
N TYR A 225 41.95 13.87 37.09
CA TYR A 225 42.62 14.93 37.85
C TYR A 225 42.90 16.18 36.99
N GLY A 226 43.18 15.98 35.70
CA GLY A 226 43.44 17.05 34.75
C GLY A 226 42.23 17.95 34.54
N TYR A 227 41.02 17.39 34.48
CA TYR A 227 39.79 18.20 34.39
C TYR A 227 39.36 18.78 35.75
N SER A 228 39.33 17.95 36.81
CA SER A 228 38.82 18.38 38.12
C SER A 228 39.63 19.51 38.78
N ALA A 229 40.93 19.65 38.46
CA ALA A 229 41.77 20.74 38.95
C ALA A 229 41.31 22.14 38.48
N TYR A 230 40.55 22.21 37.39
CA TYR A 230 40.09 23.47 36.79
C TYR A 230 38.61 23.79 37.08
N PHE A 231 37.92 22.94 37.84
CA PHE A 231 36.54 23.13 38.28
C PHE A 231 35.57 23.49 37.14
N PRO A 232 35.40 22.60 36.14
CA PRO A 232 34.44 22.83 35.06
C PRO A 232 33.02 23.07 35.60
N ASP A 233 32.29 24.01 35.01
CA ASP A 233 30.89 24.25 35.32
C ASP A 233 30.00 23.06 34.90
N SER A 234 30.42 22.31 33.88
CA SER A 234 29.73 21.11 33.41
C SER A 234 30.75 20.14 32.82
N TRP A 235 30.76 18.88 33.23
CA TRP A 235 31.72 17.89 32.74
C TRP A 235 31.08 16.53 32.52
N TRP A 236 30.98 16.15 31.25
CA TRP A 236 30.37 14.92 30.76
C TRP A 236 31.47 13.95 30.38
N ARG A 237 31.72 12.98 31.26
CA ARG A 237 32.71 11.94 31.00
C ARG A 237 32.28 10.94 29.94
N LEU A 238 30.97 10.75 29.75
CA LEU A 238 30.41 9.85 28.73
C LEU A 238 30.94 8.39 28.84
N ASN A 239 31.24 7.96 30.07
CA ASN A 239 31.90 6.68 30.38
C ASN A 239 30.89 5.59 30.80
N GLU A 240 29.63 5.72 30.36
CA GLU A 240 28.56 4.81 30.71
C GLU A 240 28.60 3.49 29.91
N VAL A 241 28.13 2.42 30.55
CA VAL A 241 28.06 1.07 29.98
C VAL A 241 26.80 0.89 29.12
N SER A 242 26.76 -0.20 28.35
CA SER A 242 25.61 -0.55 27.52
C SER A 242 24.30 -0.59 28.32
N GLY A 243 23.25 0.04 27.78
CA GLY A 243 21.91 0.10 28.39
C GLY A 243 21.68 1.28 29.34
N ALA A 244 22.68 2.12 29.59
CA ALA A 244 22.45 3.39 30.28
C ALA A 244 21.55 4.31 29.44
N ILE A 245 20.64 5.02 30.12
CA ILE A 245 19.72 5.99 29.50
C ILE A 245 20.10 7.44 29.81
N SER A 246 20.95 7.66 30.83
CA SER A 246 21.45 8.97 31.19
C SER A 246 22.98 9.04 31.12
N ALA A 247 23.47 10.23 30.76
CA ALA A 247 24.86 10.63 30.86
C ALA A 247 25.04 11.44 32.15
N PHE A 248 26.10 11.22 32.91
CA PHE A 248 26.32 11.90 34.19
C PHE A 248 27.20 13.15 34.04
N ASN A 249 26.80 14.25 34.69
CA ASN A 249 27.64 15.44 34.86
C ASN A 249 28.46 15.34 36.15
N GLU A 250 29.75 15.12 36.01
CA GLU A 250 30.70 14.91 37.11
C GLU A 250 30.88 16.16 38.00
N SER A 251 30.57 17.37 37.49
CA SER A 251 30.71 18.62 38.26
C SER A 251 29.59 18.87 39.25
N TYR A 252 28.34 18.63 38.87
CA TYR A 252 27.15 19.06 39.64
C TYR A 252 26.05 17.99 39.78
N GLY A 253 26.25 16.78 39.24
CA GLY A 253 25.32 15.65 39.41
C GLY A 253 23.99 15.76 38.65
N TRP A 254 23.89 16.68 37.70
CA TRP A 254 22.78 16.71 36.73
C TRP A 254 22.97 15.59 35.71
N GLU A 255 21.88 15.13 35.11
CA GLU A 255 21.91 14.05 34.13
C GLU A 255 21.42 14.54 32.76
N GLY A 256 22.16 14.18 31.71
CA GLY A 256 21.72 14.28 30.32
C GLY A 256 21.03 12.97 29.92
N GLN A 257 20.27 12.99 28.83
CA GLN A 257 19.53 11.82 28.33
C GLN A 257 20.15 11.34 27.02
N TYR A 258 20.55 10.06 26.96
CA TYR A 258 21.00 9.43 25.73
C TYR A 258 19.82 9.20 24.78
N SER A 259 20.03 9.46 23.50
CA SER A 259 19.05 9.25 22.44
C SER A 259 19.74 8.63 21.23
N GLY A 260 19.93 7.30 21.25
CA GLY A 260 20.44 6.52 20.11
C GLY A 260 21.88 5.98 20.15
N PRO A 261 22.90 6.70 20.67
CA PRO A 261 24.30 6.30 20.46
C PRO A 261 24.61 4.92 21.06
N LEU A 262 25.52 4.20 20.42
CA LEU A 262 26.04 2.93 20.91
C LEU A 262 27.06 3.18 22.03
N LEU A 263 26.71 2.80 23.26
CA LEU A 263 27.55 3.01 24.44
C LEU A 263 28.67 1.95 24.58
N GLU A 264 29.52 2.10 25.60
CA GLU A 264 30.58 1.16 25.97
C GLU A 264 31.61 0.90 24.86
N GLN A 265 31.93 1.91 24.05
CA GLN A 265 33.01 1.82 23.07
C GLN A 265 34.33 2.29 23.68
N PRO A 266 35.50 1.92 23.12
CA PRO A 266 36.78 2.40 23.63
C PRO A 266 36.87 3.94 23.61
N GLY A 267 37.09 4.52 24.80
CA GLY A 267 37.18 5.97 25.00
C GLY A 267 38.52 6.58 24.58
N CYS A 268 38.69 7.86 24.92
CA CYS A 268 39.90 8.60 24.62
C CYS A 268 41.09 8.13 25.49
N PRO A 269 42.34 8.40 25.06
CA PRO A 269 43.53 8.07 25.86
C PRO A 269 43.57 8.91 27.13
N GLY A 270 43.98 8.29 28.25
CA GLY A 270 44.25 9.03 29.48
C GLY A 270 43.67 8.43 30.75
N ASP A 271 42.96 7.31 30.67
CA ASP A 271 42.59 6.45 31.79
C ASP A 271 42.45 5.00 31.31
N PHE A 272 42.83 4.03 32.15
CA PHE A 272 42.62 2.62 31.84
C PHE A 272 41.13 2.26 31.95
N GLY A 273 40.57 1.71 30.87
CA GLY A 273 39.16 1.30 30.85
C GLY A 273 38.18 2.44 30.63
N ASN A 274 38.65 3.58 30.10
CA ASN A 274 37.77 4.67 29.68
C ASN A 274 36.88 4.24 28.50
N LEU A 275 35.60 4.59 28.56
CA LEU A 275 34.58 4.30 27.57
C LEU A 275 34.07 5.59 26.94
N ALA A 276 33.48 5.48 25.76
CA ALA A 276 32.79 6.57 25.09
C ALA A 276 31.56 6.05 24.32
N PRO A 277 30.54 6.90 24.08
CA PRO A 277 29.49 6.67 23.12
C PRO A 277 30.01 6.82 21.68
N GLN A 278 29.50 5.96 20.80
CA GLN A 278 29.65 6.06 19.35
C GLN A 278 28.35 6.60 18.75
N PHE A 279 28.47 7.74 18.08
CA PHE A 279 27.42 8.40 17.33
C PHE A 279 27.47 7.96 15.87
N ASP A 280 26.30 7.67 15.32
CA ASP A 280 26.11 7.10 13.99
C ASP A 280 26.18 8.10 12.82
N GLY A 281 26.06 9.39 13.10
CA GLY A 281 26.01 10.44 12.10
C GLY A 281 24.63 10.74 11.53
N HIS A 282 23.54 10.34 12.20
CA HIS A 282 22.17 10.58 11.73
C HIS A 282 21.32 11.38 12.72
N ASN A 283 21.24 10.90 13.96
CA ASN A 283 20.30 11.43 14.95
C ASN A 283 20.68 11.11 16.40
N ASP A 284 21.88 10.56 16.61
CA ASP A 284 22.38 10.28 17.93
C ASP A 284 22.74 11.58 18.65
N LEU A 285 22.22 11.74 19.86
CA LEU A 285 22.64 12.81 20.74
C LEU A 285 22.55 12.45 22.22
N VAL A 286 23.23 13.25 23.03
CA VAL A 286 22.95 13.41 24.47
C VAL A 286 22.20 14.72 24.63
N ARG A 287 20.93 14.67 25.07
CA ARG A 287 20.14 15.86 25.39
C ARG A 287 20.48 16.34 26.80
N ILE A 288 20.80 17.61 26.94
CA ILE A 288 21.21 18.20 28.21
C ILE A 288 20.31 19.41 28.47
N GLY A 289 19.80 19.50 29.71
CA GLY A 289 18.94 20.59 30.17
C GLY A 289 19.58 21.98 30.02
N ASP A 290 18.79 23.00 30.31
CA ASP A 290 19.29 24.38 30.31
C ASP A 290 20.35 24.59 31.40
N ASP A 291 21.53 25.04 30.99
CA ASP A 291 22.67 25.38 31.84
C ASP A 291 22.64 26.85 32.31
N GLY A 292 21.60 27.60 31.96
CA GLY A 292 21.44 29.03 32.28
C GLY A 292 22.16 29.97 31.32
N GLY A 293 22.92 29.43 30.35
CA GLY A 293 23.70 30.17 29.38
C GLY A 293 24.93 30.89 29.95
N PHE A 294 25.90 31.21 29.08
CA PHE A 294 27.14 31.86 29.47
C PHE A 294 27.45 33.05 28.58
N ALA A 295 27.83 34.19 29.17
CA ALA A 295 28.23 35.38 28.40
C ALA A 295 29.59 35.24 27.71
N GLN A 296 30.44 34.38 28.27
CA GLN A 296 31.78 33.99 27.83
C GLN A 296 31.94 32.50 28.17
N LEU A 297 32.77 31.74 27.46
CA LEU A 297 32.90 30.32 27.77
C LEU A 297 34.23 29.72 27.33
N THR A 298 34.54 28.57 27.93
CA THR A 298 35.45 27.57 27.36
C THR A 298 34.68 26.28 27.17
N VAL A 299 34.86 25.63 26.03
CA VAL A 299 34.35 24.28 25.77
C VAL A 299 35.50 23.39 25.33
N ILE A 300 35.58 22.19 25.90
CA ILE A 300 36.60 21.18 25.67
C ILE A 300 35.90 19.86 25.35
N GLY A 301 36.48 19.05 24.48
CA GLY A 301 36.09 17.66 24.28
C GLY A 301 37.17 16.85 23.59
N TRP A 302 37.12 15.53 23.74
CA TRP A 302 37.86 14.60 22.93
C TRP A 302 36.96 14.08 21.82
N ILE A 303 37.49 14.00 20.60
CA ILE A 303 36.74 13.50 19.44
C ILE A 303 37.54 12.48 18.64
N ASN A 304 36.86 11.48 18.10
CA ASN A 304 37.38 10.55 17.12
C ASN A 304 36.35 10.40 16.00
N GLU A 305 36.56 11.12 14.90
CA GLU A 305 35.60 11.18 13.79
C GLU A 305 35.86 10.02 12.81
N ASP A 306 34.84 9.29 12.36
CA ASP A 306 35.00 8.14 11.45
C ASP A 306 35.11 8.53 9.96
N GLY A 307 35.23 9.84 9.67
CA GLY A 307 35.28 10.42 8.33
C GLY A 307 34.08 11.33 8.05
N ALA A 308 34.06 11.95 6.86
CA ALA A 308 32.96 12.81 6.45
C ALA A 308 31.64 12.03 6.51
N GLY A 309 30.75 12.42 7.42
CA GLY A 309 29.33 12.12 7.27
C GLY A 309 28.76 12.84 6.06
N ASP A 310 27.48 12.64 5.77
CA ASP A 310 26.83 13.24 4.60
C ASP A 310 26.58 14.77 4.72
N GLY A 311 27.06 15.40 5.80
CA GLY A 311 26.92 16.83 6.08
C GLY A 311 28.22 17.63 5.95
N ALA A 312 28.10 18.89 5.49
CA ALA A 312 29.22 19.83 5.45
C ALA A 312 29.80 20.14 6.85
N ARG A 313 29.04 19.90 7.94
CA ARG A 313 29.40 20.21 9.33
C ARG A 313 28.92 19.08 10.27
N SER A 314 29.63 18.80 11.35
CA SER A 314 29.19 17.87 12.41
C SER A 314 29.34 18.50 13.79
N CYS A 315 28.24 18.58 14.53
CA CYS A 315 28.18 19.19 15.85
C CYS A 315 28.75 18.24 16.91
N ILE A 316 29.82 18.65 17.59
CA ILE A 316 30.37 17.90 18.71
C ILE A 316 29.54 18.21 19.95
N VAL A 317 29.38 19.50 20.24
CA VAL A 317 28.58 20.01 21.34
C VAL A 317 28.10 21.42 20.99
N GLY A 318 26.88 21.76 21.36
CA GLY A 318 26.34 23.09 21.13
C GLY A 318 25.16 23.43 21.99
N ARG A 319 24.85 24.73 22.03
CA ARG A 319 23.69 25.29 22.73
C ARG A 319 22.85 26.14 21.78
N GLY A 320 21.55 25.99 21.86
CA GLY A 320 20.60 26.61 20.93
C GLY A 320 19.23 25.94 20.96
N ALA A 321 18.37 26.37 20.05
CA ALA A 321 17.00 25.92 19.88
C ALA A 321 16.77 25.27 18.50
N GLY A 322 17.72 25.35 17.58
CA GLY A 322 17.56 24.84 16.22
C GLY A 322 18.75 25.15 15.32
N ASP A 323 18.57 24.90 14.03
CA ASP A 323 19.64 25.02 13.03
C ASP A 323 19.75 26.38 12.35
N ALA A 324 18.71 27.22 12.44
CA ALA A 324 18.79 28.57 11.92
C ALA A 324 19.85 29.38 12.70
N ASP A 325 20.45 30.38 12.05
CA ASP A 325 21.52 31.15 12.68
C ASP A 325 21.04 31.89 13.94
N ALA A 326 19.82 32.44 13.92
CA ALA A 326 19.20 33.10 15.07
C ALA A 326 18.76 32.14 16.19
N GLU A 327 18.74 30.83 15.92
CA GLU A 327 18.37 29.78 16.87
C GLU A 327 19.61 29.11 17.51
N GLN A 328 20.83 29.54 17.15
CA GLN A 328 22.07 29.06 17.76
C GLN A 328 22.59 30.06 18.79
N ALA A 329 23.03 29.59 19.96
CA ALA A 329 23.79 30.40 20.89
C ALA A 329 25.29 30.23 20.65
N TRP A 330 25.77 28.98 20.68
CA TRP A 330 27.15 28.63 20.37
C TRP A 330 27.26 27.16 19.97
N SER A 331 28.34 26.78 19.27
CA SER A 331 28.61 25.38 18.96
C SER A 331 30.06 25.13 18.60
N LEU A 332 30.59 24.00 19.07
CA LEU A 332 31.85 23.42 18.63
C LEU A 332 31.56 22.25 17.68
N SER A 333 32.20 22.24 16.53
CA SER A 333 31.88 21.34 15.43
C SER A 333 33.09 21.07 14.55
N THR A 334 33.07 20.01 13.76
CA THR A 334 33.95 19.86 12.61
C THR A 334 33.24 20.25 11.31
N VAL A 335 33.99 20.69 10.30
CA VAL A 335 33.47 21.15 8.99
C VAL A 335 34.36 20.64 7.86
N ASP A 336 33.76 20.27 6.74
CA ASP A 336 34.51 19.99 5.51
C ASP A 336 34.87 21.32 4.86
N ASP A 337 36.16 21.62 4.81
CA ASP A 337 36.72 22.76 4.11
C ASP A 337 37.59 22.26 2.95
N ALA A 338 36.99 22.22 1.75
CA ALA A 338 37.61 21.79 0.51
C ALA A 338 38.26 20.38 0.59
N GLY A 339 37.56 19.41 1.20
CA GLY A 339 38.02 18.03 1.37
C GLY A 339 38.96 17.83 2.56
N THR A 340 39.20 18.87 3.37
CA THR A 340 39.94 18.76 4.63
C THR A 340 39.00 18.99 5.79
N ARG A 341 39.01 18.07 6.77
CA ARG A 341 38.19 18.22 7.96
C ARG A 341 38.84 19.19 8.94
N ARG A 342 38.11 20.24 9.33
CA ARG A 342 38.58 21.35 10.19
C ARG A 342 37.70 21.52 11.42
N LEU A 343 38.30 21.99 12.51
CA LEU A 343 37.55 22.41 13.68
C LEU A 343 36.91 23.78 13.44
N GLN A 344 35.68 23.97 13.91
CA GLN A 344 34.92 25.20 13.78
C GLN A 344 34.19 25.52 15.08
N PHE A 345 34.27 26.78 15.50
CA PHE A 345 33.53 27.33 16.63
C PHE A 345 32.65 28.48 16.17
N ARG A 346 31.37 28.46 16.60
CA ARG A 346 30.39 29.50 16.28
C ARG A 346 29.80 30.08 17.55
N ILE A 347 29.52 31.37 17.55
CA ILE A 347 28.82 32.10 18.63
C ILE A 347 27.86 33.13 18.07
N HIS A 348 26.69 33.28 18.66
CA HIS A 348 25.77 34.38 18.35
C HIS A 348 26.05 35.53 19.31
N ALA A 349 26.51 36.67 18.78
CA ALA A 349 26.87 37.83 19.57
C ALA A 349 26.70 39.11 18.75
N GLY A 350 26.16 40.16 19.36
CA GLY A 350 25.92 41.43 18.66
C GLY A 350 24.89 41.31 17.54
N GLY A 351 23.88 40.45 17.72
CA GLY A 351 22.78 40.25 16.78
C GLY A 351 23.10 39.41 15.54
N ALA A 352 24.25 38.72 15.49
CA ALA A 352 24.60 37.84 14.38
C ALA A 352 25.42 36.62 14.84
N LEU A 353 25.39 35.55 14.02
CA LEU A 353 26.20 34.35 14.22
C LEU A 353 27.59 34.52 13.58
N HIS A 354 28.62 34.42 14.40
CA HIS A 354 30.03 34.51 14.00
C HIS A 354 30.65 33.13 13.95
N THR A 355 31.55 32.91 12.99
CA THR A 355 32.16 31.60 12.72
C THR A 355 33.67 31.73 12.65
N LEU A 356 34.37 30.93 13.44
CA LEU A 356 35.82 30.76 13.40
C LEU A 356 36.13 29.32 12.98
N THR A 357 36.84 29.15 11.88
CA THR A 357 37.28 27.84 11.38
C THR A 357 38.80 27.75 11.45
N ASP A 358 39.33 26.61 11.86
CA ASP A 358 40.76 26.32 11.75
C ASP A 358 41.22 26.32 10.29
N THR A 359 42.45 26.79 10.06
CA THR A 359 43.11 26.79 8.75
C THR A 359 44.43 26.01 8.72
N SER A 360 44.89 25.49 9.87
CA SER A 360 46.25 25.02 10.07
C SER A 360 46.36 23.51 10.33
N THR A 361 45.41 22.89 11.03
CA THR A 361 45.48 21.50 11.51
C THR A 361 44.28 20.68 11.07
N ALA A 362 44.51 19.62 10.30
CA ALA A 362 43.42 18.74 9.87
C ALA A 362 43.00 17.82 11.02
N ILE A 363 41.69 17.60 11.18
CA ILE A 363 41.16 16.52 12.02
C ILE A 363 41.26 15.22 11.22
N THR A 364 42.11 14.31 11.67
CA THR A 364 42.33 13.03 10.99
C THR A 364 41.30 11.99 11.42
N PRO A 365 40.54 11.40 10.48
CA PRO A 365 39.57 10.36 10.82
C PRO A 365 40.20 9.15 11.52
N GLY A 366 39.46 8.52 12.43
CA GLY A 366 39.88 7.37 13.21
C GLY A 366 40.86 7.68 14.35
N THR A 367 41.27 8.94 14.52
CA THR A 367 42.25 9.37 15.53
C THR A 367 41.59 10.24 16.59
N TRP A 368 41.96 10.03 17.86
CA TRP A 368 41.52 10.89 18.95
C TRP A 368 42.25 12.23 18.91
N HIS A 369 41.49 13.31 18.93
CA HIS A 369 41.99 14.68 19.06
C HIS A 369 41.37 15.36 20.27
N PHE A 370 42.18 16.09 21.02
CA PHE A 370 41.71 17.01 22.03
C PHE A 370 41.34 18.33 21.36
N VAL A 371 40.09 18.76 21.49
CA VAL A 371 39.60 19.99 20.87
C VAL A 371 39.06 20.95 21.92
N ALA A 372 39.35 22.24 21.76
CA ALA A 372 38.81 23.26 22.63
C ALA A 372 38.51 24.57 21.91
N ALA A 373 37.58 25.35 22.47
CA ALA A 373 37.30 26.71 22.06
C ALA A 373 37.12 27.62 23.27
N THR A 374 37.62 28.86 23.18
CA THR A 374 37.47 29.88 24.23
C THR A 374 36.88 31.16 23.65
N TYR A 375 35.97 31.80 24.38
CA TYR A 375 35.45 33.13 24.08
C TYR A 375 35.41 34.00 25.32
N ASP A 376 36.08 35.15 25.29
CA ASP A 376 36.22 36.08 26.43
C ASP A 376 35.39 37.38 26.28
N GLN A 377 34.33 37.35 25.47
CA GLN A 377 33.55 38.54 25.02
C GLN A 377 34.30 39.53 24.12
N SER A 378 35.55 39.24 23.76
CA SER A 378 36.36 40.06 22.86
C SER A 378 37.04 39.27 21.74
N THR A 379 37.35 38.00 22.00
CA THR A 379 38.20 37.16 21.14
C THR A 379 37.73 35.72 21.19
N MET A 380 37.51 35.13 20.03
CA MET A 380 37.31 33.69 19.83
C MET A 380 38.65 33.02 19.56
N LYS A 381 38.89 31.84 20.15
CA LYS A 381 40.09 31.02 19.87
C LYS A 381 39.71 29.55 19.75
N LEU A 382 40.43 28.84 18.88
CA LEU A 382 40.34 27.39 18.70
C LEU A 382 41.66 26.73 19.07
N TYR A 383 41.59 25.53 19.63
CA TYR A 383 42.74 24.72 19.99
C TYR A 383 42.54 23.26 19.56
N ILE A 384 43.62 22.64 19.06
CA ILE A 384 43.69 21.21 18.76
C ILE A 384 44.96 20.66 19.42
N ASP A 385 44.82 19.57 20.17
CA ASP A 385 45.90 18.87 20.88
C ASP A 385 46.73 19.84 21.76
N GLY A 386 46.03 20.75 22.45
CA GLY A 386 46.58 21.76 23.34
C GLY A 386 47.17 23.00 22.65
N ASN A 387 47.26 23.04 21.32
CA ASN A 387 47.86 24.15 20.57
C ASN A 387 46.79 25.09 20.01
N GLN A 388 47.00 26.41 20.09
CA GLN A 388 46.09 27.38 19.46
C GLN A 388 46.22 27.32 17.93
N VAL A 389 45.12 27.06 17.24
CA VAL A 389 45.08 26.88 15.79
C VAL A 389 44.37 28.00 15.03
N ALA A 390 43.49 28.75 15.72
CA ALA A 390 42.84 29.93 15.15
C ALA A 390 42.48 30.98 16.21
N THR A 391 42.36 32.24 15.80
CA THR A 391 41.91 33.35 16.64
C THR A 391 41.20 34.41 15.81
N ALA A 392 40.16 35.04 16.36
CA ALA A 392 39.46 36.17 15.74
C ALA A 392 38.90 37.12 16.80
N THR A 393 38.94 38.42 16.51
CA THR A 393 38.30 39.44 17.37
C THR A 393 36.79 39.43 17.13
N GLN A 394 36.02 39.28 18.20
CA GLN A 394 34.56 39.39 18.19
C GLN A 394 34.08 39.93 19.53
N THR A 395 33.36 41.05 19.53
CA THR A 395 32.89 41.68 20.77
C THR A 395 31.42 41.40 21.05
N GLY A 396 31.07 41.34 22.34
CA GLY A 396 29.70 41.17 22.83
C GLY A 396 29.53 39.98 23.76
N ALA A 397 28.42 39.93 24.47
CA ALA A 397 28.03 38.72 25.20
C ALA A 397 27.42 37.72 24.21
N ILE A 398 27.58 36.42 24.50
CA ILE A 398 26.84 35.39 23.78
C ILE A 398 25.34 35.58 24.06
N GLU A 399 24.56 35.62 22.99
CA GLU A 399 23.12 35.74 23.02
C GLU A 399 22.47 34.35 23.05
N SER A 400 21.38 34.22 23.80
CA SER A 400 20.64 32.96 23.94
C SER A 400 19.25 33.09 23.33
N PRO A 401 18.88 32.19 22.40
CA PRO A 401 17.50 32.13 21.91
C PRO A 401 16.55 31.53 22.95
N THR A 402 15.26 31.73 22.75
CA THR A 402 14.22 31.04 23.54
C THR A 402 14.30 29.53 23.34
N TYR A 403 14.05 28.74 24.41
CA TYR A 403 14.17 27.28 24.41
C TYR A 403 15.59 26.74 24.12
N ALA A 404 16.60 27.59 24.35
CA ALA A 404 17.98 27.14 24.25
C ALA A 404 18.27 26.07 25.31
N HIS A 405 18.81 24.95 24.85
CA HIS A 405 19.33 23.86 25.66
C HIS A 405 20.61 23.35 24.98
N MET A 406 21.26 22.38 25.61
CA MET A 406 22.53 21.86 25.14
C MET A 406 22.37 20.44 24.61
N ALA A 407 23.17 20.08 23.61
CA ALA A 407 23.34 18.69 23.22
C ALA A 407 24.79 18.37 22.84
N ILE A 408 25.13 17.10 22.96
CA ILE A 408 26.38 16.50 22.48
C ILE A 408 26.03 15.54 21.35
N GLY A 409 26.75 15.60 20.23
CA GLY A 409 26.59 14.69 19.08
C GLY A 409 25.64 15.15 17.97
N ASP A 410 24.77 16.13 18.21
CA ASP A 410 23.94 16.76 17.18
C ASP A 410 23.62 18.22 17.58
N SER A 411 22.87 18.93 16.74
CA SER A 411 22.21 20.17 17.13
C SER A 411 21.31 19.94 18.36
N PRO A 412 21.14 20.92 19.25
CA PRO A 412 20.32 20.78 20.46
C PRO A 412 18.93 20.18 20.22
N ALA A 413 18.18 20.75 19.26
CA ALA A 413 16.85 20.26 18.91
C ALA A 413 16.86 18.89 18.19
N GLY A 414 18.02 18.45 17.70
CA GLY A 414 18.21 17.26 16.87
C GLY A 414 17.67 17.41 15.45
N SER A 415 17.91 16.39 14.63
CA SER A 415 17.28 16.27 13.30
C SER A 415 15.76 16.13 13.41
N LEU A 416 15.02 17.11 12.87
CA LEU A 416 13.55 17.12 12.86
C LEU A 416 13.00 15.84 12.21
N LYS A 417 13.49 15.52 11.01
CA LYS A 417 13.06 14.34 10.26
C LYS A 417 13.31 13.06 11.06
N ALA A 418 14.53 12.89 11.59
CA ALA A 418 14.89 11.67 12.28
C ALA A 418 14.17 11.52 13.63
N THR A 419 14.02 12.62 14.38
CA THR A 419 13.27 12.65 15.64
C THR A 419 11.80 12.32 15.41
N TYR A 420 11.20 12.89 14.35
CA TYR A 420 9.84 12.59 13.96
C TYR A 420 9.67 11.11 13.59
N LEU A 421 10.54 10.58 12.70
CA LEU A 421 10.46 9.19 12.25
C LEU A 421 10.72 8.19 13.39
N ARG A 422 11.69 8.45 14.27
CA ARG A 422 11.95 7.62 15.45
C ARG A 422 10.72 7.57 16.36
N GLY A 423 10.11 8.73 16.59
CA GLY A 423 8.93 8.83 17.44
C GLY A 423 7.70 8.10 16.91
N LEU A 424 7.62 7.78 15.61
CA LEU A 424 6.57 6.92 15.04
C LEU A 424 6.69 5.45 15.47
N THR A 425 7.85 5.04 15.98
CA THR A 425 8.09 3.66 16.45
C THR A 425 7.74 3.48 17.93
N GLU A 426 7.77 4.57 18.67
CA GLU A 426 7.52 4.60 20.11
C GLU A 426 6.00 4.67 20.29
N ASP A 427 5.34 3.63 20.82
CA ASP A 427 3.91 3.68 21.16
C ASP A 427 3.71 3.87 22.68
N PRO A 428 4.03 5.06 23.26
CA PRO A 428 3.92 5.28 24.69
C PRO A 428 2.46 5.30 25.18
N MET A 429 1.47 5.40 24.27
CA MET A 429 0.05 5.56 24.59
C MET A 429 -0.84 4.36 24.22
N GLY A 430 -0.32 3.32 23.56
CA GLY A 430 -1.11 2.20 23.04
C GLY A 430 -1.96 2.58 21.81
N LEU A 431 -1.54 3.57 21.04
CA LEU A 431 -2.23 4.13 19.88
C LEU A 431 -1.94 3.37 18.57
N GLY A 432 -0.97 2.44 18.57
CA GLY A 432 -0.66 1.57 17.42
C GLY A 432 0.62 1.95 16.68
N ASP A 433 0.97 1.12 15.68
CA ASP A 433 2.14 1.32 14.81
C ASP A 433 1.76 2.26 13.65
N ASP A 434 2.25 3.50 13.67
CA ASP A 434 2.01 4.54 12.66
C ASP A 434 3.20 4.71 11.69
N ARG A 435 4.13 3.75 11.67
CA ARG A 435 5.29 3.81 10.77
C ARG A 435 4.87 3.73 9.30
N PRO A 436 5.65 4.37 8.39
CA PRO A 436 5.45 4.22 6.94
C PRO A 436 5.53 2.77 6.45
N PHE A 437 6.40 1.97 7.06
CA PHE A 437 6.68 0.60 6.67
C PHE A 437 6.63 -0.33 7.90
N PRO A 438 5.43 -0.73 8.36
CA PRO A 438 5.32 -1.66 9.48
C PRO A 438 5.65 -3.11 9.06
N GLY A 439 5.62 -3.42 7.75
CA GLY A 439 6.02 -4.70 7.18
C GLY A 439 7.46 -4.71 6.64
N SER A 440 7.82 -5.77 5.91
CA SER A 440 9.15 -5.88 5.27
C SER A 440 9.22 -5.10 3.96
N VAL A 441 10.41 -4.61 3.64
CA VAL A 441 10.71 -3.90 2.39
C VAL A 441 11.81 -4.66 1.64
N GLU A 442 11.54 -5.00 0.38
CA GLU A 442 12.54 -5.57 -0.54
C GLU A 442 12.90 -4.51 -1.58
N THR A 443 14.18 -4.16 -1.65
CA THR A 443 14.69 -3.19 -2.62
C THR A 443 16.16 -3.50 -2.94
N PRO A 444 16.66 -3.20 -4.15
CA PRO A 444 18.08 -3.34 -4.43
C PRO A 444 18.87 -2.48 -3.45
N LEU A 445 19.64 -3.09 -2.55
CA LEU A 445 20.33 -2.34 -1.49
C LEU A 445 21.35 -1.34 -2.03
N ALA A 446 21.86 -1.57 -3.24
CA ALA A 446 22.74 -0.64 -3.97
C ALA A 446 22.07 0.67 -4.38
N ASN A 447 20.74 0.75 -4.36
CA ASN A 447 19.99 1.98 -4.66
C ASN A 447 19.76 2.85 -3.42
N LEU A 448 20.14 2.38 -2.23
CA LEU A 448 20.01 3.12 -0.98
C LEU A 448 21.36 3.71 -0.55
N THR A 449 21.34 4.94 -0.05
CA THR A 449 22.48 5.49 0.68
C THR A 449 22.60 4.84 2.06
N SER A 450 23.75 5.02 2.72
CA SER A 450 23.92 4.64 4.13
C SER A 450 22.85 5.29 5.01
N LEU A 451 22.55 6.58 4.77
CA LEU A 451 21.49 7.32 5.49
C LEU A 451 20.11 6.67 5.32
N GLN A 452 19.72 6.36 4.08
CA GLN A 452 18.41 5.78 3.82
C GLN A 452 18.27 4.40 4.47
N THR A 453 19.34 3.61 4.43
CA THR A 453 19.39 2.28 5.04
C THR A 453 19.26 2.39 6.56
N ASP A 454 20.00 3.30 7.19
CA ASP A 454 19.95 3.53 8.63
C ASP A 454 18.57 4.00 9.10
N VAL A 455 17.99 4.99 8.42
CA VAL A 455 16.64 5.48 8.73
C VAL A 455 15.59 4.37 8.62
N LEU A 456 15.68 3.50 7.61
CA LEU A 456 14.75 2.39 7.47
C LEU A 456 14.96 1.33 8.56
N VAL A 457 16.21 0.92 8.81
CA VAL A 457 16.51 -0.23 9.69
C VAL A 457 16.59 0.17 11.16
N ASN A 458 17.42 1.15 11.50
CA ASN A 458 17.72 1.51 12.89
C ASN A 458 16.73 2.52 13.47
N VAL A 459 16.25 3.47 12.65
CA VAL A 459 15.28 4.48 13.12
C VAL A 459 13.86 3.95 13.07
N LEU A 460 13.44 3.37 11.95
CA LEU A 460 12.08 2.85 11.77
C LEU A 460 11.94 1.39 12.20
N GLY A 461 13.01 0.61 12.40
CA GLY A 461 12.87 -0.81 12.71
C GLY A 461 12.29 -1.63 11.54
N THR A 462 12.49 -1.18 10.30
CA THR A 462 11.98 -1.83 9.09
C THR A 462 12.86 -3.02 8.74
N THR A 463 12.25 -4.18 8.49
CA THR A 463 12.99 -5.35 7.99
C THR A 463 13.27 -5.17 6.51
N MET A 464 14.55 -5.08 6.15
CA MET A 464 15.00 -4.91 4.76
C MET A 464 15.55 -6.23 4.20
N SER A 465 15.29 -6.51 2.93
CA SER A 465 15.95 -7.58 2.16
C SER A 465 16.38 -7.09 0.77
N ASP A 466 17.44 -7.69 0.22
CA ASP A 466 17.92 -7.34 -1.12
C ASP A 466 17.03 -7.95 -2.20
N LEU A 467 16.52 -7.11 -3.08
CA LEU A 467 15.65 -7.54 -4.19
C LEU A 467 16.52 -7.90 -5.40
N ALA A 468 16.76 -9.20 -5.59
CA ALA A 468 17.41 -9.70 -6.80
C ALA A 468 16.57 -9.37 -8.05
N GLY A 469 17.18 -8.80 -9.09
CA GLY A 469 16.51 -8.23 -10.26
C GLY A 469 15.75 -9.19 -11.20
N SER A 470 15.23 -10.32 -10.73
CA SER A 470 14.48 -11.27 -11.55
C SER A 470 12.96 -11.04 -11.44
N GLY A 471 12.33 -10.70 -12.57
CA GLY A 471 10.88 -10.73 -12.73
C GLY A 471 10.16 -9.41 -12.49
N GLN A 472 10.49 -8.37 -13.27
CA GLN A 472 9.70 -7.14 -13.30
C GLN A 472 8.25 -7.44 -13.74
N PRO A 473 7.24 -6.80 -13.13
CA PRO A 473 5.85 -6.89 -13.56
C PRO A 473 5.69 -6.47 -15.04
N PRO A 474 4.51 -6.73 -15.65
CA PRO A 474 4.31 -6.49 -17.08
C PRO A 474 4.67 -5.03 -17.46
N ALA A 475 5.64 -4.86 -18.36
CA ALA A 475 6.15 -3.54 -18.74
C ALA A 475 5.14 -2.67 -19.52
N SER A 476 4.08 -3.28 -20.06
CA SER A 476 3.05 -2.61 -20.84
C SER A 476 1.66 -3.06 -20.42
N VAL A 477 0.67 -2.18 -20.61
CA VAL A 477 -0.75 -2.52 -20.43
C VAL A 477 -1.11 -3.67 -21.38
N PRO A 478 -1.63 -4.82 -20.89
CA PRO A 478 -1.97 -5.92 -21.76
C PRO A 478 -3.31 -5.66 -22.45
N GLY A 479 -3.28 -5.44 -23.76
CA GLY A 479 -4.45 -5.40 -24.63
C GLY A 479 -4.99 -4.00 -24.96
N SER A 480 -5.99 -3.97 -25.85
CA SER A 480 -6.75 -2.77 -26.22
C SER A 480 -8.04 -2.65 -25.41
N LEU A 481 -8.63 -1.45 -25.32
CA LEU A 481 -9.95 -1.26 -24.70
C LEU A 481 -11.00 -2.18 -25.36
N PRO A 482 -11.66 -3.06 -24.60
CA PRO A 482 -12.73 -3.88 -25.13
C PRO A 482 -14.04 -3.11 -25.22
N THR A 483 -14.63 -3.06 -26.41
CA THR A 483 -16.04 -2.64 -26.55
C THR A 483 -16.98 -3.76 -26.11
N ASN A 484 -16.60 -5.01 -26.39
CA ASN A 484 -17.38 -6.19 -26.05
C ASN A 484 -16.48 -7.31 -25.52
N TYR A 485 -17.03 -8.22 -24.72
CA TYR A 485 -16.32 -9.37 -24.16
C TYR A 485 -17.25 -10.58 -24.02
N ARG A 486 -16.65 -11.77 -23.86
CA ARG A 486 -17.36 -13.02 -23.56
C ARG A 486 -16.78 -13.65 -22.30
N LEU A 487 -17.62 -14.32 -21.52
CA LEU A 487 -17.18 -15.04 -20.33
C LEU A 487 -16.58 -16.41 -20.65
N TYR A 488 -17.02 -17.06 -21.73
CA TYR A 488 -16.55 -18.38 -22.17
C TYR A 488 -16.75 -18.54 -23.69
N PRO A 489 -16.02 -19.45 -24.37
CA PRO A 489 -16.21 -19.74 -25.78
C PRO A 489 -17.67 -20.09 -26.12
N GLY A 490 -18.23 -19.41 -27.12
CA GLY A 490 -19.63 -19.58 -27.51
C GLY A 490 -20.67 -18.91 -26.60
N GLY A 491 -20.29 -18.34 -25.44
CA GLY A 491 -21.23 -17.62 -24.56
C GLY A 491 -21.68 -16.26 -25.10
N ALA A 492 -22.70 -15.63 -24.50
CA ALA A 492 -23.18 -14.32 -24.95
C ALA A 492 -22.09 -13.24 -25.05
N LEU A 493 -22.32 -12.30 -25.98
CA LEU A 493 -21.50 -11.12 -26.14
C LEU A 493 -22.02 -10.00 -25.23
N TYR A 494 -21.21 -9.58 -24.27
CA TYR A 494 -21.50 -8.49 -23.33
C TYR A 494 -20.80 -7.21 -23.76
N THR A 495 -21.32 -6.06 -23.33
CA THR A 495 -20.79 -4.74 -23.70
C THR A 495 -20.19 -4.05 -22.47
N ALA A 496 -18.96 -3.56 -22.60
CA ALA A 496 -18.31 -2.79 -21.54
C ALA A 496 -18.98 -1.41 -21.39
N GLY A 497 -19.15 -0.93 -20.16
CA GLY A 497 -19.70 0.40 -19.91
C GLY A 497 -18.68 1.49 -20.25
N THR A 498 -19.08 2.56 -20.94
CA THR A 498 -18.18 3.70 -21.21
C THR A 498 -18.30 4.74 -20.11
N LEU A 499 -17.16 5.20 -19.58
CA LEU A 499 -17.12 6.29 -18.60
C LEU A 499 -17.00 7.64 -19.29
N GLY A 500 -17.76 8.62 -18.79
CA GLY A 500 -17.62 10.02 -19.19
C GLY A 500 -16.43 10.70 -18.51
N LEU A 501 -16.19 11.97 -18.87
CA LEU A 501 -15.11 12.79 -18.28
C LEU A 501 -15.26 12.97 -16.76
N TYR A 502 -16.50 13.04 -16.25
CA TYR A 502 -16.80 13.25 -14.84
C TYR A 502 -17.98 12.37 -14.43
N THR A 503 -17.81 11.62 -13.34
CA THR A 503 -18.85 10.73 -12.77
C THR A 503 -19.03 11.06 -11.29
N SER A 504 -20.25 11.31 -10.83
CA SER A 504 -20.56 11.53 -9.41
C SER A 504 -21.95 11.03 -9.05
N ASN A 505 -22.22 10.81 -7.75
CA ASN A 505 -23.53 10.39 -7.23
C ASN A 505 -24.10 9.15 -7.95
N THR A 506 -23.25 8.18 -8.24
CA THR A 506 -23.58 7.05 -9.12
C THR A 506 -23.04 5.75 -8.54
N THR A 507 -23.81 4.67 -8.72
CA THR A 507 -23.35 3.30 -8.47
C THR A 507 -23.12 2.59 -9.80
N LEU A 508 -21.91 2.11 -10.01
CA LEU A 508 -21.46 1.38 -11.20
C LEU A 508 -21.19 -0.07 -10.81
N GLY A 509 -21.71 -1.03 -11.55
CA GLY A 509 -21.44 -2.43 -11.25
C GLY A 509 -22.06 -3.44 -12.20
N PRO A 510 -22.09 -4.72 -11.82
CA PRO A 510 -22.62 -5.79 -12.65
C PRO A 510 -24.09 -5.58 -13.02
N GLY A 511 -24.43 -5.92 -14.26
CA GLY A 511 -25.80 -5.92 -14.76
C GLY A 511 -25.99 -6.86 -15.95
N ALA A 512 -27.21 -6.91 -16.49
CA ALA A 512 -27.61 -7.89 -17.52
C ALA A 512 -26.67 -7.89 -18.75
N SER A 513 -26.26 -6.70 -19.19
CA SER A 513 -25.42 -6.48 -20.37
C SER A 513 -23.93 -6.34 -20.04
N ASN A 514 -23.58 -6.25 -18.76
CA ASN A 514 -22.21 -6.06 -18.27
C ASN A 514 -22.01 -6.84 -16.95
N PRO A 515 -21.98 -8.19 -16.99
CA PRO A 515 -21.94 -9.01 -15.78
C PRO A 515 -20.63 -8.91 -14.98
N LEU A 516 -19.53 -8.44 -15.56
CA LEU A 516 -18.28 -8.21 -14.83
C LEU A 516 -18.19 -6.82 -14.19
N GLY A 517 -19.13 -5.91 -14.50
CA GLY A 517 -18.97 -4.50 -14.14
C GLY A 517 -17.71 -3.90 -14.76
N LEU A 518 -17.44 -4.23 -16.04
CA LEU A 518 -16.29 -3.70 -16.77
C LEU A 518 -16.60 -2.31 -17.32
N PHE A 519 -15.83 -1.32 -16.91
CA PHE A 519 -15.97 0.08 -17.34
C PHE A 519 -14.69 0.56 -18.01
N VAL A 520 -14.83 1.23 -19.16
CA VAL A 520 -13.73 1.60 -20.04
C VAL A 520 -13.71 3.10 -20.31
N ALA A 521 -12.51 3.68 -20.40
CA ALA A 521 -12.27 5.05 -20.83
C ALA A 521 -10.99 5.16 -21.67
N ASN A 522 -10.97 6.08 -22.63
CA ASN A 522 -9.81 6.35 -23.50
C ASN A 522 -9.29 7.80 -23.36
N GLN A 523 -9.38 8.35 -22.15
CA GLN A 523 -9.13 9.75 -21.84
C GLN A 523 -9.02 9.90 -20.32
N ASN A 524 -8.60 11.08 -19.86
CA ASN A 524 -8.67 11.43 -18.44
C ASN A 524 -10.12 11.40 -17.95
N ILE A 525 -10.34 10.78 -16.81
CA ILE A 525 -11.66 10.72 -16.16
C ILE A 525 -11.54 11.09 -14.69
N GLU A 526 -12.62 11.65 -14.13
CA GLU A 526 -12.70 12.01 -12.73
C GLU A 526 -13.89 11.32 -12.05
N PHE A 527 -13.61 10.65 -10.94
CA PHE A 527 -14.62 10.20 -9.99
C PHE A 527 -14.80 11.27 -8.92
N GLY A 528 -15.96 11.92 -8.99
CA GLY A 528 -16.49 12.89 -8.06
C GLY A 528 -17.01 12.26 -6.75
N PRO A 529 -17.70 13.04 -5.92
CA PRO A 529 -18.31 12.54 -4.70
C PRO A 529 -19.36 11.44 -4.92
N ASN A 530 -19.49 10.54 -3.95
CA ASN A 530 -20.53 9.49 -3.88
C ASN A 530 -20.52 8.55 -5.10
N VAL A 531 -19.33 8.13 -5.55
CA VAL A 531 -19.16 7.10 -6.59
C VAL A 531 -18.90 5.76 -5.91
N SER A 532 -19.71 4.76 -6.20
CA SER A 532 -19.46 3.37 -5.77
C SER A 532 -19.32 2.49 -7.00
N LEU A 533 -18.21 1.78 -7.13
CA LEU A 533 -17.93 0.86 -8.23
C LEU A 533 -17.69 -0.55 -7.71
N THR A 534 -18.36 -1.54 -8.30
CA THR A 534 -18.06 -2.97 -8.13
C THR A 534 -17.70 -3.57 -9.49
N GLY A 535 -16.46 -4.03 -9.68
CA GLY A 535 -15.99 -4.54 -10.98
C GLY A 535 -14.59 -4.06 -11.32
N THR A 536 -14.36 -3.75 -12.60
CA THR A 536 -13.06 -3.35 -13.14
C THR A 536 -13.18 -2.05 -13.93
N VAL A 537 -12.31 -1.09 -13.65
CA VAL A 537 -12.11 0.12 -14.46
C VAL A 537 -10.84 -0.03 -15.30
N LEU A 538 -10.93 0.19 -16.61
CA LEU A 538 -9.80 0.23 -17.52
C LEU A 538 -9.71 1.61 -18.18
N VAL A 539 -8.63 2.33 -17.91
CA VAL A 539 -8.37 3.65 -18.52
C VAL A 539 -7.11 3.57 -19.37
N LEU A 540 -7.26 3.72 -20.68
CA LEU A 540 -6.15 3.94 -21.60
C LEU A 540 -6.08 5.42 -22.00
N ASN A 541 -4.91 5.88 -22.42
CA ASN A 541 -4.63 7.26 -22.84
C ASN A 541 -5.09 8.33 -21.84
N GLY A 542 -5.14 7.99 -20.55
CA GLY A 542 -5.56 8.92 -19.53
C GLY A 542 -5.36 8.44 -18.10
N THR A 543 -5.47 9.39 -17.18
CA THR A 543 -5.37 9.23 -15.73
C THR A 543 -6.77 9.12 -15.12
N LEU A 544 -6.93 8.27 -14.11
CA LEU A 544 -8.10 8.30 -13.22
C LEU A 544 -7.84 9.27 -12.07
N THR A 545 -8.64 10.33 -11.98
CA THR A 545 -8.60 11.28 -10.86
C THR A 545 -9.69 10.96 -9.85
N LEU A 546 -9.34 10.80 -8.58
CA LEU A 546 -10.28 10.71 -7.47
C LEU A 546 -10.40 12.09 -6.80
N ASN A 547 -11.58 12.69 -6.87
CA ASN A 547 -11.82 14.05 -6.40
C ASN A 547 -13.19 14.18 -5.71
N GLY A 548 -13.20 14.18 -4.37
CA GLY A 548 -14.42 14.26 -3.58
C GLY A 548 -14.51 13.16 -2.53
N ALA A 549 -15.62 13.13 -1.81
CA ALA A 549 -15.82 12.21 -0.68
C ALA A 549 -16.65 10.98 -1.05
N ASN A 550 -16.50 9.90 -0.28
CA ASN A 550 -17.27 8.66 -0.40
C ASN A 550 -17.08 7.97 -1.75
N ILE A 551 -15.85 7.90 -2.24
CA ILE A 551 -15.49 7.12 -3.43
C ILE A 551 -15.15 5.70 -2.97
N SER A 552 -15.82 4.69 -3.50
CA SER A 552 -15.55 3.28 -3.16
C SER A 552 -15.37 2.47 -4.43
N LEU A 553 -14.22 1.81 -4.57
CA LEU A 553 -13.91 0.91 -5.68
C LEU A 553 -13.69 -0.48 -5.11
N ALA A 554 -14.45 -1.48 -5.55
CA ALA A 554 -14.31 -2.86 -5.11
C ALA A 554 -14.19 -3.81 -6.31
N ALA A 555 -13.20 -4.68 -6.29
CA ALA A 555 -13.06 -5.74 -7.28
C ALA A 555 -14.23 -6.73 -7.17
N LEU A 556 -14.67 -7.25 -8.32
CA LEU A 556 -15.64 -8.33 -8.34
C LEU A 556 -14.95 -9.67 -8.01
N THR A 557 -15.43 -10.37 -6.98
CA THR A 557 -14.95 -11.71 -6.66
C THR A 557 -15.49 -12.72 -7.66
N MET A 558 -14.58 -13.45 -8.31
CA MET A 558 -14.91 -14.41 -9.35
C MET A 558 -15.26 -15.78 -8.75
N PRO A 559 -16.11 -16.59 -9.43
CA PRO A 559 -16.38 -17.96 -9.01
C PRO A 559 -15.09 -18.79 -8.97
N PRO A 560 -14.90 -19.63 -7.94
CA PRO A 560 -13.70 -20.45 -7.83
C PRO A 560 -13.60 -21.44 -8.99
N LEU A 561 -12.36 -21.74 -9.38
CA LEU A 561 -12.08 -22.84 -10.32
C LEU A 561 -12.32 -24.19 -9.62
N SER A 562 -12.82 -25.17 -10.37
CA SER A 562 -13.12 -26.51 -9.88
C SER A 562 -11.90 -27.15 -9.23
N GLY A 563 -12.05 -27.59 -7.98
CA GLY A 563 -10.96 -28.18 -7.20
C GLY A 563 -10.12 -27.17 -6.42
N SER A 564 -10.41 -25.87 -6.52
CA SER A 564 -9.83 -24.82 -5.69
C SER A 564 -10.91 -24.14 -4.84
N SER A 565 -10.55 -23.76 -3.62
CA SER A 565 -11.36 -22.89 -2.76
C SER A 565 -10.80 -21.47 -2.65
N VAL A 566 -9.71 -21.17 -3.36
CA VAL A 566 -9.05 -19.86 -3.31
C VAL A 566 -9.85 -18.87 -4.15
N ALA A 567 -10.27 -17.77 -3.52
CA ALA A 567 -10.92 -16.67 -4.22
C ALA A 567 -9.93 -16.02 -5.20
N TRP A 568 -10.42 -15.57 -6.34
CA TRP A 568 -9.62 -14.84 -7.30
C TRP A 568 -10.41 -13.66 -7.87
N GLN A 569 -9.70 -12.65 -8.33
CA GLN A 569 -10.28 -11.35 -8.72
C GLN A 569 -9.55 -10.79 -9.94
N LEU A 570 -10.29 -10.06 -10.77
CA LEU A 570 -9.71 -9.14 -11.73
C LEU A 570 -9.27 -7.85 -11.01
N PRO A 571 -8.37 -7.02 -11.57
CA PRO A 571 -8.04 -5.74 -10.95
C PRO A 571 -9.28 -4.87 -10.82
N VAL A 572 -9.36 -4.12 -9.73
CA VAL A 572 -10.42 -3.10 -9.57
C VAL A 572 -10.16 -1.93 -10.50
N ALA A 573 -8.89 -1.61 -10.76
CA ALA A 573 -8.48 -0.62 -11.74
C ALA A 573 -7.20 -1.05 -12.46
N ALA A 574 -7.17 -0.79 -13.77
CA ALA A 574 -6.03 -0.94 -14.66
C ALA A 574 -5.86 0.37 -15.43
N LEU A 575 -4.79 1.11 -15.13
CA LEU A 575 -4.62 2.50 -15.53
C LEU A 575 -3.33 2.65 -16.33
N GLU A 576 -3.40 3.15 -17.57
CA GLU A 576 -2.20 3.33 -18.38
C GLU A 576 -1.32 4.49 -17.91
N GLN A 577 -1.90 5.68 -17.70
CA GLN A 577 -1.13 6.89 -17.35
C GLN A 577 -1.00 7.12 -15.85
N GLY A 578 -1.90 6.58 -15.03
CA GLY A 578 -1.81 6.79 -13.59
C GLY A 578 -3.12 6.85 -12.83
N LEU A 579 -2.97 6.92 -11.51
CA LEU A 579 -3.98 7.34 -10.56
C LEU A 579 -3.54 8.68 -9.97
N SER A 580 -4.43 9.67 -9.95
CA SER A 580 -4.24 10.89 -9.17
C SER A 580 -5.34 11.00 -8.13
N MET A 581 -4.99 11.28 -6.89
CA MET A 581 -5.95 11.54 -5.83
C MET A 581 -5.80 12.97 -5.33
N ALA A 582 -6.88 13.75 -5.42
CA ALA A 582 -6.90 15.15 -5.01
C ALA A 582 -6.73 15.32 -3.49
N ALA A 583 -6.31 16.53 -3.10
CA ALA A 583 -5.94 16.96 -1.76
C ALA A 583 -6.90 16.52 -0.65
N ASP A 584 -8.22 16.66 -0.87
CA ASP A 584 -9.23 16.38 0.15
C ASP A 584 -10.17 15.23 -0.23
N ALA A 585 -9.79 14.43 -1.24
CA ALA A 585 -10.59 13.29 -1.65
C ALA A 585 -10.61 12.17 -0.59
N SER A 586 -11.71 11.45 -0.43
CA SER A 586 -11.76 10.23 0.39
C SER A 586 -12.16 9.02 -0.46
N ALA A 587 -11.30 8.00 -0.45
CA ALA A 587 -11.45 6.84 -1.29
C ALA A 587 -11.13 5.53 -0.55
N THR A 588 -11.97 4.52 -0.75
CA THR A 588 -11.69 3.14 -0.36
C THR A 588 -11.53 2.28 -1.61
N VAL A 589 -10.47 1.48 -1.65
CA VAL A 589 -10.15 0.58 -2.76
C VAL A 589 -10.01 -0.84 -2.20
N ASP A 590 -10.80 -1.78 -2.69
CA ASP A 590 -10.72 -3.20 -2.34
C ASP A 590 -10.34 -4.01 -3.59
N GLY A 591 -9.18 -4.67 -3.55
CA GLY A 591 -8.63 -5.44 -4.67
C GLY A 591 -7.29 -4.90 -5.22
N LEU A 592 -6.90 -5.37 -6.41
CA LEU A 592 -5.66 -4.96 -7.07
C LEU A 592 -5.85 -3.66 -7.87
N LEU A 593 -5.08 -2.62 -7.54
CA LEU A 593 -4.92 -1.42 -8.35
C LEU A 593 -3.62 -1.53 -9.15
N MET A 594 -3.75 -1.64 -10.47
CA MET A 594 -2.62 -1.69 -11.40
C MET A 594 -2.51 -0.37 -12.16
N SER A 595 -1.36 0.28 -12.09
CA SER A 595 -1.11 1.60 -12.67
C SER A 595 0.22 1.66 -13.42
N TRP A 596 0.20 1.64 -14.75
CA TRP A 596 1.44 1.68 -15.54
C TRP A 596 2.17 3.01 -15.50
N GLY A 597 1.49 4.07 -15.10
CA GLY A 597 2.08 5.36 -14.81
C GLY A 597 2.11 5.68 -13.31
N ASP A 598 2.08 6.97 -13.01
CA ASP A 598 2.22 7.50 -11.65
C ASP A 598 0.98 7.22 -10.82
N THR A 599 1.17 6.70 -9.62
CA THR A 599 0.18 6.74 -8.54
C THR A 599 0.54 7.87 -7.60
N HIS A 600 -0.20 8.96 -7.68
CA HIS A 600 0.08 10.20 -6.95
C HIS A 600 -1.09 10.57 -6.03
N VAL A 601 -0.85 10.48 -4.72
CA VAL A 601 -1.73 11.02 -3.70
C VAL A 601 -1.23 12.42 -3.33
N LEU A 602 -1.98 13.44 -3.73
CA LEU A 602 -1.62 14.84 -3.54
C LEU A 602 -1.72 15.26 -2.07
N GLU A 603 -0.96 16.31 -1.72
CA GLU A 603 -1.02 16.95 -0.41
C GLU A 603 -2.43 17.47 -0.15
N GLY A 604 -2.91 17.24 1.07
CA GLY A 604 -4.11 17.91 1.54
C GLY A 604 -4.40 17.70 3.01
N VAL A 605 -5.52 18.24 3.45
CA VAL A 605 -5.82 18.36 4.87
C VAL A 605 -6.78 17.27 5.28
N ASP A 606 -7.85 17.07 4.51
CA ASP A 606 -8.93 16.14 4.79
C ASP A 606 -8.94 14.95 3.84
N GLY A 607 -9.84 14.00 4.09
CA GLY A 607 -9.93 12.77 3.31
C GLY A 607 -8.72 11.84 3.48
N GLY A 608 -8.77 10.70 2.83
CA GLY A 608 -7.80 9.63 3.00
C GLY A 608 -8.02 8.51 2.00
N LEU A 609 -6.96 7.73 1.76
CA LEU A 609 -6.99 6.56 0.90
C LEU A 609 -6.83 5.33 1.75
N THR A 610 -7.80 4.42 1.71
CA THR A 610 -7.63 3.08 2.25
C THR A 610 -7.67 2.08 1.11
N LEU A 611 -6.53 1.45 0.81
CA LEU A 611 -6.44 0.34 -0.13
C LEU A 611 -6.28 -0.96 0.66
N THR A 612 -7.29 -1.83 0.60
CA THR A 612 -7.22 -3.21 1.12
C THR A 612 -7.06 -4.14 -0.07
N GLY A 613 -5.85 -4.64 -0.29
CA GLY A 613 -5.48 -5.32 -1.53
C GLY A 613 -4.01 -5.15 -1.87
N ALA A 614 -3.73 -4.99 -3.16
CA ALA A 614 -2.40 -4.73 -3.67
C ALA A 614 -2.38 -3.48 -4.56
N LEU A 615 -1.31 -2.70 -4.46
CA LEU A 615 -0.98 -1.62 -5.37
C LEU A 615 0.23 -2.02 -6.20
N ALA A 616 0.11 -1.97 -7.51
CA ALA A 616 1.24 -2.11 -8.41
C ALA A 616 1.34 -0.87 -9.30
N THR A 617 2.47 -0.17 -9.27
CA THR A 617 2.66 1.08 -9.99
C THR A 617 4.07 1.28 -10.53
N SER A 618 4.25 2.09 -11.59
CA SER A 618 5.60 2.45 -12.03
C SER A 618 6.26 3.47 -11.10
N ARG A 619 5.49 4.41 -10.53
CA ARG A 619 5.98 5.37 -9.54
C ARG A 619 4.90 5.67 -8.49
N LEU A 620 5.26 5.56 -7.22
CA LEU A 620 4.41 5.92 -6.09
C LEU A 620 4.88 7.22 -5.46
N ARG A 621 3.96 8.19 -5.36
CA ARG A 621 4.14 9.43 -4.61
C ARG A 621 2.98 9.63 -3.65
N ILE A 622 3.28 9.58 -2.35
CA ILE A 622 2.33 9.89 -1.29
C ILE A 622 2.81 11.18 -0.65
N GLU A 623 2.13 12.28 -0.98
CA GLU A 623 2.32 13.55 -0.32
C GLU A 623 1.59 13.57 1.03
N ARG A 624 1.83 14.63 1.78
CA ARG A 624 1.34 14.79 3.14
C ARG A 624 -0.18 14.90 3.17
N ARG A 625 -0.85 14.00 3.90
CA ARG A 625 -2.30 14.11 4.19
C ARG A 625 -2.56 14.36 5.65
N SER A 626 -2.50 15.62 6.05
CA SER A 626 -2.67 16.02 7.45
C SER A 626 -3.03 17.50 7.56
N ASN A 627 -3.57 17.89 8.71
CA ASN A 627 -3.77 19.28 9.11
C ASN A 627 -2.47 19.95 9.61
N TRP A 628 -1.31 19.32 9.35
CA TRP A 628 -0.05 19.83 9.84
C TRP A 628 0.31 21.17 9.19
N PRO A 629 1.02 22.06 9.90
CA PRO A 629 1.53 23.30 9.33
C PRO A 629 2.57 23.06 8.23
N THR A 630 2.56 23.85 7.16
CA THR A 630 3.56 23.78 6.07
C THR A 630 4.83 24.55 6.37
N ALA A 631 4.77 25.53 7.28
CA ALA A 631 5.90 26.39 7.61
C ALA A 631 6.95 25.63 8.42
N THR A 632 8.16 25.47 7.86
CA THR A 632 9.30 24.85 8.55
C THR A 632 9.64 25.55 9.87
N SER A 633 9.47 26.87 9.96
CA SER A 633 9.70 27.63 11.21
C SER A 633 8.75 27.22 12.34
N TRP A 634 7.52 26.80 12.01
CA TRP A 634 6.58 26.30 13.01
C TRP A 634 7.05 24.95 13.57
N TRP A 635 7.48 24.04 12.68
CA TRP A 635 8.02 22.74 13.06
C TRP A 635 9.27 22.86 13.92
N ASN A 636 10.22 23.69 13.48
CA ASN A 636 11.45 23.93 14.23
C ASN A 636 11.14 24.51 15.60
N GLY A 637 10.21 25.48 15.71
CA GLY A 637 9.80 26.03 16.99
C GLY A 637 9.15 24.99 17.92
N LYS A 638 8.41 24.02 17.39
CA LYS A 638 7.81 22.95 18.19
C LYS A 638 8.79 21.85 18.57
N LEU A 639 9.71 21.50 17.68
CA LEU A 639 10.81 20.59 17.99
C LEU A 639 11.71 21.20 19.08
N ALA A 640 12.03 22.49 18.97
CA ALA A 640 12.80 23.22 19.96
C ALA A 640 12.12 23.17 21.34
N GLN A 641 10.82 23.45 21.38
CA GLN A 641 10.04 23.40 22.61
C GLN A 641 10.01 21.99 23.20
N TRP A 642 9.69 20.97 22.41
CA TRP A 642 9.65 19.58 22.87
C TRP A 642 11.02 19.08 23.36
N SER A 643 12.09 19.38 22.62
CA SER A 643 13.45 18.97 22.98
C SER A 643 13.91 19.67 24.26
N TYR A 644 13.62 20.96 24.40
CA TYR A 644 13.85 21.71 25.63
C TYR A 644 13.08 21.09 26.81
N ASP A 645 11.79 20.83 26.63
CA ASP A 645 10.94 20.25 27.67
C ASP A 645 11.42 18.84 28.08
N ALA A 646 11.80 18.00 27.11
CA ALA A 646 12.40 16.69 27.33
C ALA A 646 13.73 16.78 28.09
N ALA A 647 14.57 17.75 27.74
CA ALA A 647 15.86 17.98 28.41
C ALA A 647 15.72 18.44 29.87
N GLN A 648 14.58 19.05 30.24
CA GLN A 648 14.26 19.42 31.62
C GLN A 648 13.69 18.25 32.45
N GLY A 649 13.58 17.05 31.87
CA GLY A 649 13.03 15.88 32.53
C GLY A 649 11.50 15.92 32.67
N TYR A 650 10.81 16.78 31.94
CA TYR A 650 9.35 16.70 31.86
C TYR A 650 8.98 15.44 31.07
N ALA A 651 8.10 14.60 31.65
CA ALA A 651 7.65 13.37 31.01
C ALA A 651 6.78 13.71 29.79
N PHE A 652 7.36 13.63 28.60
CA PHE A 652 6.63 13.73 27.34
C PHE A 652 6.76 12.46 26.53
N GLU A 653 5.66 12.13 25.86
CA GLU A 653 5.56 11.17 24.77
C GLU A 653 6.51 11.60 23.62
N SER A 654 6.80 10.69 22.68
CA SER A 654 7.67 10.99 21.53
C SER A 654 7.18 12.23 20.76
N PHE A 655 8.07 12.89 20.00
CA PHE A 655 7.74 14.17 19.34
C PHE A 655 6.42 14.13 18.51
N PRO A 656 6.14 13.10 17.70
CA PRO A 656 4.84 12.97 17.03
C PRO A 656 3.62 12.95 17.97
N TYR A 657 3.70 12.34 19.14
CA TYR A 657 2.60 12.31 20.11
C TYR A 657 2.51 13.60 20.95
N PHE A 658 3.63 14.28 21.21
CA PHE A 658 3.59 15.65 21.72
C PHE A 658 2.75 16.58 20.82
N LEU A 659 2.74 16.34 19.50
CA LEU A 659 1.88 17.08 18.56
C LEU A 659 0.39 16.72 18.68
N ALA A 660 0.03 15.56 19.26
CA ALA A 660 -1.35 15.19 19.52
C ALA A 660 -2.02 16.15 20.53
N ALA A 661 -1.26 16.70 21.49
CA ALA A 661 -1.74 17.76 22.39
C ALA A 661 -2.16 19.05 21.66
N TYR A 662 -1.72 19.20 20.40
CA TYR A 662 -2.08 20.30 19.50
C TYR A 662 -3.10 19.89 18.42
N SER A 663 -3.79 18.75 18.59
CA SER A 663 -4.73 18.18 17.62
C SER A 663 -4.10 17.79 16.28
N LEU A 664 -2.82 17.37 16.31
CA LEU A 664 -2.05 16.93 15.13
C LEU A 664 -1.50 15.50 15.33
N PRO A 665 -2.35 14.48 15.57
CA PRO A 665 -1.87 13.12 15.82
C PRO A 665 -1.19 12.53 14.57
N PRO A 666 -0.26 11.57 14.72
CA PRO A 666 0.46 10.93 13.62
C PRO A 666 -0.35 9.88 12.84
N ALA A 667 -1.67 9.83 13.01
CA ALA A 667 -2.51 8.77 12.43
C ALA A 667 -2.52 8.80 10.88
N PRO A 668 -2.20 7.68 10.19
CA PRO A 668 -2.07 7.63 8.75
C PRO A 668 -3.42 7.76 8.04
N LYS A 669 -3.57 8.82 7.23
CA LYS A 669 -4.76 9.00 6.36
C LYS A 669 -4.67 8.22 5.05
N THR A 670 -3.46 7.87 4.65
CA THR A 670 -3.20 6.98 3.51
C THR A 670 -2.71 5.65 4.05
N LYS A 671 -3.50 4.60 3.87
CA LYS A 671 -3.20 3.24 4.31
C LYS A 671 -3.35 2.26 3.16
N ILE A 672 -2.28 1.52 2.86
CA ILE A 672 -2.30 0.39 1.94
C ILE A 672 -1.99 -0.85 2.78
N GLN A 673 -2.82 -1.89 2.68
CA GLN A 673 -2.65 -3.11 3.45
C GLN A 673 -3.16 -4.33 2.66
N PRO A 674 -2.54 -5.52 2.82
CA PRO A 674 -3.11 -6.74 2.28
C PRO A 674 -4.40 -7.09 3.03
N PRO A 675 -5.38 -7.73 2.38
CA PRO A 675 -6.53 -8.29 3.07
C PRO A 675 -6.12 -9.47 3.96
N PRO A 676 -6.90 -9.82 5.00
CA PRO A 676 -6.60 -10.97 5.87
C PRO A 676 -6.47 -12.31 5.12
N LEU A 677 -7.18 -12.46 4.00
CA LEU A 677 -7.10 -13.60 3.09
C LEU A 677 -6.94 -13.07 1.66
N PRO A 678 -5.71 -12.99 1.13
CA PRO A 678 -5.46 -12.43 -0.20
C PRO A 678 -6.04 -13.32 -1.31
N PRO A 679 -6.84 -12.73 -2.24
CA PRO A 679 -7.27 -13.44 -3.43
C PRO A 679 -6.11 -13.56 -4.43
N THR A 680 -6.19 -14.53 -5.33
CA THR A 680 -5.30 -14.56 -6.50
C THR A 680 -5.74 -13.50 -7.50
N TYR A 681 -4.86 -12.58 -7.87
CA TYR A 681 -5.15 -11.59 -8.89
C TYR A 681 -4.89 -12.13 -10.30
N HIS A 682 -5.73 -11.77 -11.25
CA HIS A 682 -5.63 -12.23 -12.64
C HIS A 682 -5.97 -11.11 -13.63
N TRP A 683 -5.22 -10.97 -14.72
CA TRP A 683 -5.58 -10.08 -15.82
C TRP A 683 -6.04 -10.89 -17.03
N ASN A 684 -7.18 -10.51 -17.58
CA ASN A 684 -7.75 -11.16 -18.75
C ASN A 684 -7.33 -10.44 -20.05
N ASP A 685 -6.85 -11.20 -21.03
CA ASP A 685 -6.80 -10.68 -22.41
C ASP A 685 -8.21 -10.62 -22.97
N TRP A 686 -8.75 -9.40 -23.08
CA TRP A 686 -10.13 -9.16 -23.53
C TRP A 686 -10.41 -9.55 -24.99
N GLN A 687 -9.40 -9.98 -25.75
CA GLN A 687 -9.60 -10.63 -27.05
C GLN A 687 -10.03 -12.10 -26.92
N THR A 688 -9.79 -12.71 -25.76
CA THR A 688 -10.16 -14.08 -25.45
C THR A 688 -11.24 -14.13 -24.36
N PRO A 689 -12.10 -15.17 -24.38
CA PRO A 689 -13.02 -15.39 -23.27
C PRO A 689 -12.29 -15.70 -21.96
N LEU A 690 -12.86 -15.27 -20.85
CA LEU A 690 -12.26 -15.42 -19.52
C LEU A 690 -12.09 -16.89 -19.08
N PHE A 691 -13.15 -17.67 -19.16
CA PHE A 691 -13.13 -19.10 -18.83
C PHE A 691 -12.85 -19.93 -20.07
N GLN A 692 -11.98 -20.92 -19.93
CA GLN A 692 -11.54 -21.78 -21.02
C GLN A 692 -11.77 -23.26 -20.67
N PRO A 693 -11.92 -24.14 -21.67
CA PRO A 693 -11.85 -25.58 -21.45
C PRO A 693 -10.51 -25.95 -20.81
N ALA A 694 -10.54 -26.78 -19.77
CA ALA A 694 -9.32 -27.23 -19.11
C ALA A 694 -8.50 -28.16 -20.04
N PRO A 695 -7.16 -28.18 -19.92
CA PRO A 695 -6.33 -29.12 -20.65
C PRO A 695 -6.80 -30.57 -20.47
N GLY A 696 -7.17 -31.22 -21.58
CA GLY A 696 -7.67 -32.59 -21.59
C GLY A 696 -9.20 -32.73 -21.62
N ASP A 697 -9.95 -31.65 -21.41
CA ASP A 697 -11.40 -31.64 -21.63
C ASP A 697 -11.72 -31.45 -23.12
N ALA A 698 -12.76 -32.13 -23.62
CA ALA A 698 -13.21 -31.99 -25.00
C ALA A 698 -13.91 -30.64 -25.28
N GLY A 699 -14.28 -29.90 -24.23
CA GLY A 699 -15.04 -28.66 -24.24
C GLY A 699 -15.30 -28.15 -22.81
N LEU A 700 -16.16 -27.14 -22.68
CA LEU A 700 -16.55 -26.58 -21.38
C LEU A 700 -17.33 -27.62 -20.55
N GLN A 701 -17.26 -27.54 -19.22
CA GLN A 701 -17.98 -28.47 -18.34
C GLN A 701 -19.21 -27.80 -17.74
N TRP A 702 -20.35 -28.50 -17.72
CA TRP A 702 -21.64 -27.96 -17.30
C TRP A 702 -22.32 -28.87 -16.29
N GLN A 703 -23.06 -28.28 -15.36
CA GLN A 703 -23.89 -29.00 -14.41
C GLN A 703 -25.36 -28.57 -14.54
N ILE A 704 -26.28 -29.53 -14.41
CA ILE A 704 -27.71 -29.25 -14.38
C ILE A 704 -28.08 -28.71 -13.01
N ILE A 705 -28.67 -27.51 -12.98
CA ILE A 705 -29.14 -26.86 -11.76
C ILE A 705 -30.63 -27.12 -11.55
N ARG A 706 -31.42 -27.03 -12.63
CA ARG A 706 -32.86 -27.27 -12.61
C ARG A 706 -33.31 -27.99 -13.87
N TRP A 707 -34.33 -28.82 -13.72
CA TRP A 707 -34.96 -29.56 -14.80
C TRP A 707 -36.48 -29.54 -14.63
N HIS A 708 -37.19 -29.13 -15.68
CA HIS A 708 -38.64 -29.10 -15.72
C HIS A 708 -39.14 -29.78 -16.98
N THR A 709 -39.89 -30.86 -16.83
CA THR A 709 -40.65 -31.44 -17.94
C THR A 709 -42.01 -30.75 -17.98
N GLY A 710 -42.23 -29.87 -18.96
CA GLY A 710 -43.57 -29.32 -19.22
C GLY A 710 -44.56 -30.45 -19.52
N VAL A 711 -45.83 -30.22 -19.19
CA VAL A 711 -46.96 -31.13 -19.51
C VAL A 711 -47.43 -30.86 -20.93
#